data_AF-A0A8I5ZS89-F1
#
_entry.id   AF-A0A8I5ZS89-F1
#
_cell.length_a   1.000
_cell.length_b   1.000
_cell.length_c   1.000
_cell.angle_alpha   90.00
_cell.angle_beta   90.00
_cell.angle_gamma   90.00
#
_symmetry.space_group_name_H-M   'P 1'
#
loop_
_entity.id
_entity.type
_entity.pdbx_description
1 polymer ?
#
loop_
_entity_poly.entity_id
_entity_poly.type
_entity_poly.pdbx_seq_one_letter_code
_entity_poly.pdbx_strand_id
1 'polypeptide(L)'
;MLGEFFCTLICSSVHTIAFTAVHFPFTLIILYYQYFRILRDRSFSRISDEDWDIIQRVHLRGSFQVTRAAWDHMKKQNYGRIIMTASASGIYGNFGQANYSAAKLGLLGLANTLVIEGRKNNIHCNTIAPNAGSRMTETVMPEDLVEALKPEYVAPLVLWLCHESCEENGGLFEVGAGWIGKLRWERTLGAIVRKRNQPMTPEAVRDNWVKICDFSNASKPKSIQESTGGIIEVLHKIDSEGISQNHTGQVASADASGFAGVVGHKLPSFSSSYTELQCIMYALGVGASVKNPKDLKFVYEGSADFSCLPTFGVIVAQKSLMSGGLAEVPGLSINFAKVLHGEQYLELYKPLPRSGELKCEAVIADILDKGSGIVIVMDVYSYSGKELICYNQFSVFVVGSGGFGGKRTSEKLKAAVAVPSRPPDAVLRDTTSLNQAALYRLSGDSNPLHIDPSFASIAGFEKPILHGLCTFGFSARHVLQQFADNDVSRFKAIKVRFAKPVYPGQTLQTEMWKEGNRIHFQTKVQETGDIVISNAYVDLVPTSGVSAQTPSEGGALQSALVFGEIGRRLKDVGREVVKKVNAVFEWHITKNGNVAAKWTIDLKNGSGEVYQGPAKGSADTTITISDEDFMEVVLGKLNPQNAFFSGRLKARGNIMLSQKLQMILKDYAKL
;
A
#
# COMPACT_ATOMS: atom_id res chain seq x y z
N MET A 1 -34.01 16.91 20.21
CA MET A 1 -34.43 16.37 21.52
C MET A 1 -33.29 15.69 22.29
N LEU A 2 -32.52 14.73 21.73
CA LEU A 2 -31.37 14.13 22.44
C LEU A 2 -30.17 15.08 22.65
N GLY A 3 -29.94 16.04 21.74
CA GLY A 3 -28.83 17.00 21.85
C GLY A 3 -28.98 18.07 22.95
N GLU A 4 -30.20 18.54 23.22
CA GLU A 4 -30.46 19.53 24.28
C GLU A 4 -30.41 18.91 25.69
N PHE A 5 -30.77 17.62 25.80
CA PHE A 5 -30.75 16.90 27.08
C PHE A 5 -29.32 16.61 27.56
N PHE A 6 -28.40 16.32 26.64
CA PHE A 6 -26.97 16.13 26.96
C PHE A 6 -26.25 17.45 27.28
N CYS A 7 -26.60 18.57 26.64
CA CYS A 7 -26.05 19.89 26.99
C CYS A 7 -26.40 20.31 28.43
N THR A 8 -27.61 19.97 28.88
CA THR A 8 -28.09 20.35 30.23
C THR A 8 -27.42 19.53 31.34
N LEU A 9 -27.05 18.26 31.07
CA LEU A 9 -26.41 17.38 32.05
C LEU A 9 -24.96 17.79 32.41
N ILE A 10 -24.30 18.55 31.53
CA ILE A 10 -22.92 19.02 31.72
C ILE A 10 -22.82 20.12 32.81
N CYS A 11 -23.96 20.69 33.25
CA CYS A 11 -24.03 21.90 34.07
C CYS A 11 -24.55 21.73 35.52
N SER A 12 -24.73 20.52 36.08
CA SER A 12 -25.29 20.35 37.45
C SER A 12 -24.44 19.53 38.43
N SER A 13 -24.72 19.72 39.73
CA SER A 13 -23.86 19.51 40.92
C SER A 13 -23.42 18.07 41.27
N VAL A 14 -22.30 18.01 42.02
CA VAL A 14 -21.44 16.84 42.37
C VAL A 14 -22.13 15.61 42.97
N HIS A 15 -23.28 15.74 43.63
CA HIS A 15 -23.95 14.59 44.25
C HIS A 15 -24.81 13.76 43.29
N THR A 16 -25.14 14.28 42.09
CA THR A 16 -26.09 13.62 41.18
C THR A 16 -25.43 12.81 40.07
N ILE A 17 -24.18 13.15 39.67
CA ILE A 17 -23.53 12.58 38.47
C ILE A 17 -22.99 11.16 38.70
N ALA A 18 -22.53 10.82 39.91
CA ALA A 18 -22.19 9.43 40.23
C ALA A 18 -23.43 8.51 40.15
N PHE A 19 -24.62 9.05 40.35
CA PHE A 19 -25.89 8.32 40.31
C PHE A 19 -26.41 8.12 38.87
N THR A 20 -26.11 9.01 37.93
CA THR A 20 -26.59 8.88 36.53
C THR A 20 -25.78 7.86 35.72
N ALA A 21 -24.53 7.59 36.09
CA ALA A 21 -23.67 6.58 35.47
C ALA A 21 -24.10 5.12 35.76
N VAL A 22 -24.98 4.89 36.74
CA VAL A 22 -25.35 3.56 37.23
C VAL A 22 -26.68 3.05 36.65
N HIS A 23 -27.46 3.88 35.95
CA HIS A 23 -28.84 3.54 35.54
C HIS A 23 -29.19 3.71 34.05
N PHE A 24 -28.26 4.11 33.18
CA PHE A 24 -28.48 4.11 31.73
C PHE A 24 -27.73 2.95 31.05
N PRO A 25 -28.30 2.30 30.01
CA PRO A 25 -27.67 1.17 29.31
C PRO A 25 -26.42 1.56 28.48
N PHE A 26 -26.08 2.85 28.44
CA PHE A 26 -24.87 3.38 27.80
C PHE A 26 -24.00 4.04 28.88
N THR A 27 -23.03 3.31 29.44
CA THR A 27 -22.12 3.86 30.45
C THR A 27 -21.08 4.75 29.77
N LEU A 28 -21.42 6.03 29.64
CA LEU A 28 -20.59 7.10 29.12
C LEU A 28 -20.02 7.93 30.28
N ILE A 29 -18.69 8.01 30.40
CA ILE A 29 -18.04 8.95 31.31
C ILE A 29 -17.42 10.09 30.49
N ILE A 30 -18.13 11.22 30.45
CA ILE A 30 -17.55 12.50 30.04
C ILE A 30 -16.99 13.16 31.30
N LEU A 31 -15.66 13.16 31.48
CA LEU A 31 -15.02 13.96 32.52
C LEU A 31 -14.87 15.41 32.04
N TYR A 32 -16.01 16.08 31.85
CA TYR A 32 -16.08 17.51 31.59
C TYR A 32 -16.62 18.20 32.85
N TYR A 33 -15.78 18.24 33.89
CA TYR A 33 -16.09 18.93 35.14
C TYR A 33 -15.93 20.44 34.92
N GLN A 34 -16.99 21.14 34.51
CA GLN A 34 -16.95 22.62 34.38
C GLN A 34 -16.93 23.33 35.75
N TYR A 35 -17.57 22.75 36.77
CA TYR A 35 -17.74 23.40 38.08
C TYR A 35 -16.50 23.41 39.00
N PHE A 36 -15.42 22.71 38.62
CA PHE A 36 -14.13 22.76 39.33
C PHE A 36 -12.95 23.03 38.37
N ARG A 37 -13.14 23.82 37.29
CA ARG A 37 -12.00 24.42 36.58
C ARG A 37 -11.35 25.49 37.47
N ILE A 38 -10.65 25.03 38.50
CA ILE A 38 -9.81 25.88 39.35
C ILE A 38 -8.50 26.09 38.59
N LEU A 39 -8.15 27.35 38.37
CA LEU A 39 -6.82 27.74 37.91
C LEU A 39 -6.10 28.40 39.09
N ARG A 40 -4.82 28.05 39.27
CA ARG A 40 -3.92 28.67 40.24
C ARG A 40 -2.64 29.05 39.50
N ASP A 41 -2.81 29.96 38.55
CA ASP A 41 -1.76 30.38 37.64
C ASP A 41 -0.80 31.30 38.38
N ARG A 42 0.43 30.81 38.56
CA ARG A 42 1.54 31.49 39.21
C ARG A 42 2.82 31.09 38.49
N SER A 43 3.74 32.03 38.33
CA SER A 43 5.11 31.70 37.89
C SER A 43 5.68 30.59 38.77
N PHE A 44 6.52 29.71 38.22
CA PHE A 44 6.99 28.51 38.92
C PHE A 44 7.51 28.77 40.35
N SER A 45 8.31 29.82 40.54
CA SER A 45 8.87 30.20 41.86
C SER A 45 7.84 30.74 42.87
N ARG A 46 6.58 30.96 42.46
CA ARG A 46 5.48 31.51 43.27
C ARG A 46 4.33 30.53 43.41
N ILE A 47 4.44 29.31 42.89
CA ILE A 47 3.46 28.24 43.13
C ILE A 47 3.69 27.74 44.56
N SER A 48 2.69 27.88 45.42
CA SER A 48 2.68 27.24 46.73
C SER A 48 2.36 25.75 46.62
N ASP A 49 2.72 24.96 47.62
CA ASP A 49 2.33 23.54 47.67
C ASP A 49 0.80 23.37 47.61
N GLU A 50 0.04 24.29 48.22
CA GLU A 50 -1.42 24.29 48.17
C GLU A 50 -1.94 24.55 46.74
N ASP A 51 -1.36 25.52 46.02
CA ASP A 51 -1.69 25.80 44.62
C ASP A 51 -1.34 24.60 43.70
N TRP A 52 -0.29 23.83 44.02
CA TRP A 52 0.05 22.60 43.30
C TRP A 52 -0.96 21.48 43.60
N ASP A 53 -1.17 21.19 44.88
CA ASP A 53 -1.95 20.06 45.36
C ASP A 53 -3.41 20.16 44.95
N ILE A 54 -4.01 21.35 45.00
CA ILE A 54 -5.42 21.51 44.61
C ILE A 54 -5.62 21.20 43.13
N ILE A 55 -4.70 21.64 42.27
CA ILE A 55 -4.77 21.43 40.82
C ILE A 55 -4.59 19.95 40.47
N GLN A 56 -3.59 19.28 41.07
CA GLN A 56 -3.39 17.84 40.86
C GLN A 56 -4.55 17.00 41.40
N ARG A 57 -5.05 17.36 42.59
CA ARG A 57 -6.17 16.67 43.25
C ARG A 57 -7.44 16.73 42.41
N VAL A 58 -7.78 17.90 41.89
CA VAL A 58 -9.01 18.10 41.12
C VAL A 58 -8.90 17.48 39.73
N HIS A 59 -7.83 17.76 39.00
CA HIS A 59 -7.74 17.31 37.61
C HIS A 59 -7.30 15.85 37.49
N LEU A 60 -6.06 15.53 37.86
CA LEU A 60 -5.50 14.20 37.61
C LEU A 60 -6.09 13.14 38.56
N ARG A 61 -6.05 13.40 39.88
CA ARG A 61 -6.55 12.46 40.88
C ARG A 61 -8.07 12.33 40.81
N GLY A 62 -8.79 13.43 40.58
CA GLY A 62 -10.25 13.42 40.39
C GLY A 62 -10.67 12.55 39.21
N SER A 63 -10.06 12.74 38.04
CA SER A 63 -10.32 11.89 36.87
C SER A 63 -10.03 10.42 37.13
N PHE A 64 -8.89 10.10 37.76
CA PHE A 64 -8.57 8.74 38.17
C PHE A 64 -9.65 8.12 39.07
N GLN A 65 -10.10 8.84 40.10
CA GLN A 65 -11.09 8.31 41.05
C GLN A 65 -12.44 8.04 40.39
N VAL A 66 -12.92 8.96 39.55
CA VAL A 66 -14.20 8.78 38.85
C VAL A 66 -14.12 7.64 37.85
N THR A 67 -13.05 7.56 37.05
CA THR A 67 -12.86 6.44 36.12
C THR A 67 -12.77 5.11 36.86
N ARG A 68 -12.02 5.05 37.96
CA ARG A 68 -11.90 3.84 38.80
C ARG A 68 -13.25 3.38 39.34
N ALA A 69 -14.09 4.31 39.82
CA ALA A 69 -15.40 3.98 40.36
C ALA A 69 -16.34 3.35 39.32
N ALA A 70 -16.23 3.76 38.06
CA ALA A 70 -17.08 3.25 36.97
C ALA A 70 -16.48 2.05 36.21
N TRP A 71 -15.19 1.77 36.39
CA TRP A 71 -14.44 0.77 35.62
C TRP A 71 -15.05 -0.63 35.67
N ASP A 72 -15.39 -1.11 36.87
CA ASP A 72 -15.95 -2.45 37.04
C ASP A 72 -17.35 -2.59 36.43
N HIS A 73 -18.11 -1.51 36.34
CA HIS A 73 -19.40 -1.49 35.65
C HIS A 73 -19.22 -1.64 34.13
N MET A 74 -18.31 -0.86 33.54
CA MET A 74 -17.97 -0.95 32.11
C MET A 74 -17.42 -2.33 31.73
N LYS A 75 -16.56 -2.91 32.57
CA LYS A 75 -16.02 -4.27 32.35
C LYS A 75 -17.11 -5.33 32.35
N LYS A 76 -18.05 -5.27 33.30
CA LYS A 76 -19.18 -6.21 33.37
C LYS A 76 -20.10 -6.11 32.15
N GLN A 77 -20.25 -4.91 31.60
CA GLN A 77 -21.08 -4.65 30.42
C GLN A 77 -20.38 -4.93 29.08
N ASN A 78 -19.06 -5.16 29.07
CA ASN A 78 -18.23 -5.22 27.86
C ASN A 78 -18.46 -4.02 26.92
N TYR A 79 -18.63 -2.84 27.51
CA TYR A 79 -18.76 -1.59 26.79
C TYR A 79 -18.39 -0.42 27.69
N GLY A 80 -17.58 0.50 27.20
CA GLY A 80 -17.29 1.75 27.88
C GLY A 80 -16.67 2.80 26.96
N ARG A 81 -16.98 4.06 27.22
CA ARG A 81 -16.38 5.21 26.53
C ARG A 81 -15.97 6.26 27.57
N ILE A 82 -14.68 6.57 27.61
CA ILE A 82 -14.07 7.48 28.57
C ILE A 82 -13.40 8.63 27.82
N ILE A 83 -13.68 9.86 28.24
CA ILE A 83 -13.02 11.06 27.71
C ILE A 83 -12.19 11.73 28.80
N MET A 84 -10.89 11.88 28.53
CA MET A 84 -9.97 12.68 29.33
C MET A 84 -9.85 14.09 28.74
N THR A 85 -9.82 15.10 29.59
CA THR A 85 -9.72 16.52 29.16
C THR A 85 -8.33 17.08 29.46
N ALA A 86 -7.43 16.99 28.49
CA ALA A 86 -6.13 17.65 28.48
C ALA A 86 -6.28 19.15 28.11
N SER A 87 -5.21 19.77 27.61
CA SER A 87 -5.17 21.17 27.16
C SER A 87 -3.91 21.40 26.31
N ALA A 88 -3.94 22.39 25.43
CA ALA A 88 -2.74 22.91 24.77
C ALA A 88 -1.65 23.31 25.78
N SER A 89 -2.01 23.89 26.94
CA SER A 89 -1.07 24.17 28.03
C SER A 89 -0.39 22.91 28.57
N GLY A 90 -1.08 21.77 28.57
CA GLY A 90 -0.49 20.48 28.94
C GLY A 90 0.43 19.92 27.87
N ILE A 91 0.03 20.01 26.60
CA ILE A 91 0.75 19.42 25.47
C ILE A 91 2.01 20.21 25.13
N TYR A 92 1.92 21.53 25.07
CA TYR A 92 2.98 22.42 24.59
C TYR A 92 3.64 23.24 25.70
N GLY A 93 3.05 23.25 26.90
CA GLY A 93 3.46 24.13 27.99
C GLY A 93 2.83 25.52 27.89
N ASN A 94 2.70 26.20 29.04
CA ASN A 94 2.30 27.59 29.10
C ASN A 94 2.93 28.29 30.32
N PHE A 95 3.29 29.57 30.17
CA PHE A 95 3.94 30.31 31.25
C PHE A 95 3.02 30.44 32.47
N GLY A 96 3.57 30.18 33.67
CA GLY A 96 2.82 30.32 34.93
C GLY A 96 1.80 29.22 35.21
N GLN A 97 1.86 28.09 34.50
CA GLN A 97 0.88 27.00 34.61
C GLN A 97 1.51 25.63 34.92
N ALA A 98 2.67 25.56 35.58
CA ALA A 98 3.39 24.29 35.77
C ALA A 98 2.55 23.19 36.46
N ASN A 99 1.79 23.54 37.50
CA ASN A 99 0.82 22.65 38.18
C ASN A 99 -0.28 22.16 37.22
N TYR A 100 -0.87 23.07 36.45
CA TYR A 100 -1.95 22.77 35.52
C TYR A 100 -1.48 21.95 34.32
N SER A 101 -0.40 22.37 33.66
CA SER A 101 0.23 21.65 32.55
C SER A 101 0.59 20.22 32.94
N ALA A 102 1.20 20.02 34.12
CA ALA A 102 1.53 18.69 34.63
C ALA A 102 0.28 17.81 34.83
N ALA A 103 -0.77 18.36 35.46
CA ALA A 103 -2.02 17.63 35.65
C ALA A 103 -2.68 17.27 34.31
N LYS A 104 -2.70 18.19 33.34
CA LYS A 104 -3.36 18.02 32.04
C LYS A 104 -2.65 17.03 31.12
N LEU A 105 -1.32 17.03 31.06
CA LEU A 105 -0.59 16.02 30.30
C LEU A 105 -0.58 14.66 31.03
N GLY A 106 -0.63 14.66 32.37
CA GLY A 106 -0.82 13.45 33.18
C GLY A 106 -2.10 12.69 32.84
N LEU A 107 -3.17 13.39 32.46
CA LEU A 107 -4.42 12.77 32.00
C LEU A 107 -4.25 11.98 30.70
N LEU A 108 -3.42 12.45 29.76
CA LEU A 108 -3.07 11.70 28.55
C LEU A 108 -2.28 10.42 28.90
N GLY A 109 -1.34 10.53 29.85
CA GLY A 109 -0.61 9.37 30.37
C GLY A 109 -1.53 8.31 30.99
N LEU A 110 -2.49 8.75 31.82
CA LEU A 110 -3.52 7.89 32.39
C LEU A 110 -4.37 7.23 31.30
N ALA A 111 -4.83 8.01 30.31
CA ALA A 111 -5.62 7.49 29.19
C ALA A 111 -4.89 6.39 28.44
N ASN A 112 -3.62 6.61 28.08
CA ASN A 112 -2.80 5.66 27.32
C ASN A 112 -2.75 4.27 27.98
N THR A 113 -2.68 4.21 29.30
CA THR A 113 -2.70 2.93 30.05
C THR A 113 -4.11 2.32 30.06
N LEU A 114 -5.15 3.12 30.32
CA LEU A 114 -6.53 2.64 30.34
C LEU A 114 -6.99 2.06 28.99
N VAL A 115 -6.47 2.59 27.88
CA VAL A 115 -6.70 2.01 26.54
C VAL A 115 -6.24 0.55 26.47
N ILE A 116 -5.08 0.26 27.04
CA ILE A 116 -4.49 -1.08 27.01
C ILE A 116 -5.29 -2.01 27.92
N GLU A 117 -5.60 -1.58 29.14
CA GLU A 117 -6.35 -2.38 30.12
C GLU A 117 -7.81 -2.61 29.72
N GLY A 118 -8.43 -1.63 29.05
CA GLY A 118 -9.83 -1.65 28.64
C GLY A 118 -10.10 -2.40 27.32
N ARG A 119 -9.07 -2.62 26.50
CA ARG A 119 -9.20 -3.18 25.13
C ARG A 119 -9.99 -4.49 25.08
N LYS A 120 -9.73 -5.42 26.01
CA LYS A 120 -10.40 -6.74 26.05
C LYS A 120 -11.89 -6.66 26.37
N ASN A 121 -12.34 -5.57 26.98
CA ASN A 121 -13.72 -5.36 27.42
C ASN A 121 -14.44 -4.28 26.62
N ASN A 122 -13.93 -3.90 25.43
CA ASN A 122 -14.51 -2.83 24.58
C ASN A 122 -14.70 -1.51 25.35
N ILE A 123 -13.73 -1.19 26.20
CA ILE A 123 -13.66 0.08 26.91
C ILE A 123 -12.64 0.95 26.16
N HIS A 124 -13.12 2.02 25.54
CA HIS A 124 -12.26 2.97 24.84
C HIS A 124 -12.01 4.19 25.70
N CYS A 125 -10.78 4.71 25.65
CA CYS A 125 -10.41 5.94 26.31
C CYS A 125 -9.71 6.87 25.30
N ASN A 126 -10.27 8.06 25.12
CA ASN A 126 -9.72 9.08 24.23
C ASN A 126 -9.48 10.38 25.02
N THR A 127 -8.58 11.21 24.52
CA THR A 127 -8.20 12.48 25.15
C THR A 127 -8.51 13.64 24.21
N ILE A 128 -9.12 14.70 24.74
CA ILE A 128 -9.34 15.95 24.02
C ILE A 128 -8.58 17.11 24.70
N ALA A 129 -8.13 18.06 23.89
CA ALA A 129 -7.51 19.32 24.29
C ALA A 129 -8.36 20.46 23.69
N PRO A 130 -9.38 20.91 24.44
CA PRO A 130 -10.31 21.90 23.93
C PRO A 130 -9.72 23.31 23.98
N ASN A 131 -9.81 24.02 22.85
CA ASN A 131 -9.60 25.45 22.71
C ASN A 131 -10.98 26.12 22.68
N ALA A 132 -11.50 26.43 23.88
CA ALA A 132 -12.77 27.12 24.05
C ALA A 132 -12.55 28.40 24.86
N GLY A 133 -13.24 29.47 24.49
CA GLY A 133 -13.26 30.73 25.20
C GLY A 133 -13.81 30.46 26.60
N SER A 134 -13.03 30.81 27.62
CA SER A 134 -13.50 30.76 29.00
C SER A 134 -14.08 32.12 29.38
N ARG A 135 -14.97 32.14 30.37
CA ARG A 135 -15.46 33.38 31.00
C ARG A 135 -14.34 34.29 31.55
N MET A 136 -13.11 33.78 31.63
CA MET A 136 -11.92 34.48 32.10
C MET A 136 -11.09 35.10 30.96
N THR A 137 -11.29 34.67 29.70
CA THR A 137 -10.62 35.21 28.49
C THR A 137 -11.48 36.24 27.74
N GLU A 138 -12.77 36.37 28.10
CA GLU A 138 -13.72 37.36 27.57
C GLU A 138 -13.27 38.82 27.75
N THR A 139 -12.47 39.13 28.78
CA THR A 139 -12.07 40.51 29.09
C THR A 139 -10.84 41.00 28.32
N VAL A 140 -10.20 40.15 27.52
CA VAL A 140 -8.92 40.45 26.83
C VAL A 140 -8.95 40.16 25.33
N MET A 141 -9.86 39.29 24.87
CA MET A 141 -9.97 38.90 23.46
C MET A 141 -11.02 39.73 22.71
N PRO A 142 -10.80 40.04 21.41
CA PRO A 142 -11.81 40.62 20.53
C PRO A 142 -13.12 39.81 20.51
N GLU A 143 -14.28 40.49 20.45
CA GLU A 143 -15.62 39.86 20.53
C GLU A 143 -15.84 38.78 19.46
N ASP A 144 -15.33 38.99 18.24
CA ASP A 144 -15.38 38.04 17.12
C ASP A 144 -14.62 36.74 17.40
N LEU A 145 -13.51 36.81 18.15
CA LEU A 145 -12.75 35.63 18.55
C LEU A 145 -13.43 34.85 19.69
N VAL A 146 -14.11 35.55 20.59
CA VAL A 146 -14.92 34.93 21.65
C VAL A 146 -16.13 34.21 21.05
N GLU A 147 -16.81 34.82 20.06
CA GLU A 147 -17.91 34.19 19.33
C GLU A 147 -17.48 32.95 18.52
N ALA A 148 -16.22 32.88 18.09
CA ALA A 148 -15.69 31.73 17.38
C ALA A 148 -15.31 30.57 18.32
N LEU A 149 -15.10 30.79 19.62
CA LEU A 149 -14.57 29.78 20.56
C LEU A 149 -15.64 29.20 21.49
N LYS A 150 -16.85 28.98 20.99
CA LYS A 150 -17.97 28.49 21.81
C LYS A 150 -17.85 26.99 22.16
N PRO A 151 -18.24 26.56 23.38
CA PRO A 151 -18.16 25.15 23.81
C PRO A 151 -18.93 24.17 22.91
N GLU A 152 -19.97 24.63 22.21
CA GLU A 152 -20.78 23.84 21.27
C GLU A 152 -19.94 23.28 20.11
N TYR A 153 -18.81 23.91 19.79
CA TYR A 153 -17.89 23.39 18.78
C TYR A 153 -17.03 22.22 19.27
N VAL A 154 -17.01 21.94 20.58
CA VAL A 154 -16.31 20.79 21.17
C VAL A 154 -17.22 19.57 21.30
N ALA A 155 -18.52 19.80 21.56
CA ALA A 155 -19.48 18.75 21.87
C ALA A 155 -19.60 17.65 20.78
N PRO A 156 -19.63 17.95 19.47
CA PRO A 156 -19.74 16.91 18.43
C PRO A 156 -18.61 15.88 18.46
N LEU A 157 -17.37 16.32 18.72
CA LEU A 157 -16.23 15.41 18.82
C LEU A 157 -16.37 14.47 20.02
N VAL A 158 -16.77 15.02 21.18
CA VAL A 158 -17.01 14.23 22.39
C VAL A 158 -18.09 13.18 22.13
N LEU A 159 -19.22 13.59 21.54
CA LEU A 159 -20.32 12.67 21.21
C LEU A 159 -19.88 11.59 20.23
N TRP A 160 -19.11 11.93 19.20
CA TRP A 160 -18.58 10.96 18.24
C TRP A 160 -17.65 9.95 18.91
N LEU A 161 -16.67 10.40 19.70
CA LEU A 161 -15.74 9.51 20.41
C LEU A 161 -16.43 8.62 21.45
N CYS A 162 -17.65 8.97 21.83
CA CYS A 162 -18.49 8.25 22.77
C CYS A 162 -19.60 7.42 22.12
N HIS A 163 -19.70 7.46 20.80
CA HIS A 163 -20.66 6.67 20.04
C HIS A 163 -20.22 5.20 19.97
N GLU A 164 -21.19 4.28 19.89
CA GLU A 164 -20.92 2.84 19.84
C GLU A 164 -20.13 2.44 18.59
N SER A 165 -20.40 3.10 17.45
CA SER A 165 -19.73 2.86 16.17
C SER A 165 -18.33 3.47 16.08
N CYS A 166 -17.90 4.24 17.08
CA CYS A 166 -16.57 4.87 17.04
C CYS A 166 -15.52 3.86 17.51
N GLU A 167 -14.65 3.47 16.59
CA GLU A 167 -13.53 2.54 16.85
C GLU A 167 -12.26 3.26 17.36
N GLU A 168 -12.29 4.59 17.47
CA GLU A 168 -11.15 5.35 17.96
C GLU A 168 -10.86 5.02 19.43
N ASN A 169 -9.61 4.70 19.73
CA ASN A 169 -9.17 4.35 21.08
C ASN A 169 -7.70 4.75 21.27
N GLY A 170 -7.44 5.62 22.24
CA GLY A 170 -6.11 6.20 22.49
C GLY A 170 -5.79 7.42 21.64
N GLY A 171 -6.81 8.04 21.03
CA GLY A 171 -6.63 9.28 20.30
C GLY A 171 -6.40 10.47 21.23
N LEU A 172 -5.56 11.41 20.78
CA LEU A 172 -5.43 12.76 21.34
C LEU A 172 -5.91 13.74 20.28
N PHE A 173 -6.86 14.62 20.63
CA PHE A 173 -7.44 15.57 19.68
C PHE A 173 -7.41 16.99 20.23
N GLU A 174 -6.97 17.94 19.42
CA GLU A 174 -7.28 19.36 19.63
C GLU A 174 -8.61 19.69 18.97
N VAL A 175 -9.40 20.54 19.61
CA VAL A 175 -10.74 20.89 19.12
C VAL A 175 -11.15 22.28 19.57
N GLY A 176 -11.67 23.10 18.66
CA GLY A 176 -12.15 24.45 18.92
C GLY A 176 -12.48 25.19 17.63
N ALA A 177 -13.37 26.18 17.68
CA ALA A 177 -13.76 27.01 16.53
C ALA A 177 -14.13 26.26 15.24
N GLY A 178 -14.76 25.09 15.38
CA GLY A 178 -15.14 24.24 14.24
C GLY A 178 -13.98 23.46 13.60
N TRP A 179 -12.78 23.53 14.16
CA TRP A 179 -11.62 22.74 13.74
C TRP A 179 -11.34 21.60 14.73
N ILE A 180 -10.96 20.44 14.19
CA ILE A 180 -10.57 19.25 14.94
C ILE A 180 -9.28 18.70 14.33
N GLY A 181 -8.23 18.54 15.14
CA GLY A 181 -6.95 17.96 14.73
C GLY A 181 -6.56 16.79 15.62
N LYS A 182 -6.13 15.67 15.02
CA LYS A 182 -5.57 14.53 15.77
C LYS A 182 -4.07 14.71 15.96
N LEU A 183 -3.61 14.57 17.20
CA LEU A 183 -2.20 14.64 17.58
C LEU A 183 -1.60 13.24 17.79
N ARG A 184 -0.27 13.14 17.65
CA ARG A 184 0.53 11.95 17.95
C ARG A 184 1.95 12.33 18.33
N TRP A 185 2.64 11.45 19.04
CA TRP A 185 4.07 11.56 19.27
C TRP A 185 4.88 11.15 18.03
N GLU A 186 5.99 11.83 17.80
CA GLU A 186 6.97 11.55 16.76
C GLU A 186 8.37 11.53 17.37
N ARG A 187 9.22 10.61 16.92
CA ARG A 187 10.55 10.35 17.48
C ARG A 187 11.57 10.27 16.36
N THR A 188 12.65 11.06 16.42
CA THR A 188 13.79 10.96 15.50
C THR A 188 14.36 9.54 15.43
N LEU A 189 15.15 9.23 14.40
CA LEU A 189 15.88 7.95 14.37
C LEU A 189 17.04 7.90 15.39
N GLY A 190 17.39 9.05 15.97
CA GLY A 190 18.51 9.19 16.90
C GLY A 190 19.86 8.94 16.23
N ALA A 191 20.88 8.76 17.09
CA ALA A 191 22.23 8.41 16.66
C ALA A 191 22.86 7.44 17.67
N ILE A 192 23.77 6.61 17.18
CA ILE A 192 24.65 5.81 18.04
C ILE A 192 25.80 6.71 18.47
N VAL A 193 25.96 6.89 19.78
CA VAL A 193 26.90 7.84 20.39
C VAL A 193 27.90 7.18 21.33
N ARG A 194 28.08 5.86 21.20
CA ARG A 194 29.09 5.09 21.92
C ARG A 194 29.61 3.97 21.03
N LYS A 195 30.85 3.54 21.29
CA LYS A 195 31.46 2.36 20.66
C LYS A 195 31.40 1.16 21.59
N ARG A 196 31.66 -0.04 21.05
CA ARG A 196 31.80 -1.26 21.83
C ARG A 196 32.93 -1.11 22.85
N ASN A 197 32.67 -1.54 24.09
CA ASN A 197 33.64 -1.51 25.19
C ASN A 197 34.22 -0.11 25.52
N GLN A 198 33.57 0.97 25.09
CA GLN A 198 33.94 2.34 25.45
C GLN A 198 32.80 2.98 26.24
N PRO A 199 33.11 3.82 27.24
CA PRO A 199 32.10 4.61 27.92
C PRO A 199 31.47 5.60 26.93
N MET A 200 30.19 5.87 27.12
CA MET A 200 29.52 6.97 26.43
C MET A 200 30.04 8.30 26.99
N THR A 201 30.45 9.23 26.13
CA THR A 201 30.99 10.53 26.55
C THR A 201 30.06 11.68 26.17
N PRO A 202 30.05 12.79 26.92
CA PRO A 202 29.30 14.00 26.54
C PRO A 202 29.69 14.54 25.16
N GLU A 203 30.96 14.44 24.78
CA GLU A 203 31.48 14.90 23.49
C GLU A 203 30.87 14.10 22.33
N ALA A 204 30.75 12.77 22.46
CA ALA A 204 30.14 11.94 21.44
C ALA A 204 28.64 12.28 21.23
N VAL A 205 27.95 12.71 22.28
CA VAL A 205 26.57 13.22 22.19
C VAL A 205 26.54 14.56 21.45
N ARG A 206 27.39 15.51 21.86
CA ARG A 206 27.52 16.84 21.22
C ARG A 206 27.81 16.71 19.72
N ASP A 207 28.77 15.87 19.36
CA ASP A 207 29.24 15.73 17.98
C ASP A 207 28.18 15.08 17.07
N ASN A 208 27.20 14.37 17.65
CA ASN A 208 26.07 13.78 16.93
C ASN A 208 24.76 14.54 17.12
N TRP A 209 24.76 15.70 17.80
CA TRP A 209 23.55 16.38 18.24
C TRP A 209 22.58 16.70 17.09
N VAL A 210 23.11 17.16 15.95
CA VAL A 210 22.30 17.45 14.74
C VAL A 210 21.52 16.22 14.29
N LYS A 211 22.16 15.04 14.29
CA LYS A 211 21.54 13.78 13.88
C LYS A 211 20.53 13.26 14.93
N ILE A 212 20.86 13.42 16.21
CA ILE A 212 19.95 13.05 17.33
C ILE A 212 18.63 13.83 17.23
N CYS A 213 18.71 15.11 16.85
CA CYS A 213 17.57 16.02 16.76
C CYS A 213 16.94 16.08 15.35
N ASP A 214 17.30 15.21 14.42
CA ASP A 214 16.77 15.23 13.04
C ASP A 214 15.41 14.53 12.90
N PHE A 215 14.38 15.31 12.56
CA PHE A 215 13.01 14.83 12.32
C PHE A 215 12.69 14.50 10.86
N SER A 216 13.63 14.69 9.92
CA SER A 216 13.40 14.50 8.48
C SER A 216 12.87 13.10 8.11
N ASN A 217 13.27 12.07 8.86
CA ASN A 217 12.84 10.68 8.69
C ASN A 217 12.36 10.06 10.01
N ALA A 218 11.55 10.80 10.78
CA ALA A 218 11.14 10.39 12.12
C ALA A 218 10.18 9.18 12.16
N SER A 219 10.35 8.37 13.19
CA SER A 219 9.51 7.22 13.54
C SER A 219 8.30 7.63 14.39
N LYS A 220 7.22 6.83 14.35
CA LYS A 220 5.96 7.09 15.09
C LYS A 220 5.57 5.87 15.93
N PRO A 221 6.36 5.51 16.96
CA PRO A 221 6.10 4.32 17.77
C PRO A 221 4.74 4.46 18.48
N LYS A 222 3.90 3.43 18.37
CA LYS A 222 2.55 3.38 18.96
C LYS A 222 2.47 2.53 20.22
N SER A 223 3.56 1.85 20.58
CA SER A 223 3.63 0.95 21.73
C SER A 223 5.01 0.99 22.39
N ILE A 224 5.09 0.53 23.64
CA ILE A 224 6.36 0.37 24.35
C ILE A 224 7.26 -0.63 23.59
N GLN A 225 6.69 -1.68 23.03
CA GLN A 225 7.41 -2.70 22.26
C GLN A 225 8.09 -2.10 21.03
N GLU A 226 7.37 -1.30 20.24
CA GLU A 226 7.95 -0.58 19.09
C GLU A 226 9.02 0.43 19.53
N SER A 227 8.83 1.09 20.66
CA SER A 227 9.82 2.03 21.20
C SER A 227 11.12 1.32 21.57
N THR A 228 11.03 0.22 22.32
CA THR A 228 12.18 -0.57 22.80
C THR A 228 12.89 -1.33 21.69
N GLY A 229 12.16 -1.77 20.65
CA GLY A 229 12.74 -2.47 19.50
C GLY A 229 13.88 -1.70 18.83
N GLY A 230 13.74 -0.38 18.69
CA GLY A 230 14.81 0.47 18.12
C GLY A 230 16.08 0.53 18.99
N ILE A 231 15.95 0.39 20.32
CA ILE A 231 17.12 0.35 21.21
C ILE A 231 17.87 -0.97 21.06
N ILE A 232 17.14 -2.09 20.92
CA ILE A 232 17.73 -3.41 20.69
C ILE A 232 18.52 -3.42 19.38
N GLU A 233 17.98 -2.81 18.31
CA GLU A 233 18.69 -2.63 17.04
C GLU A 233 20.00 -1.84 17.20
N VAL A 234 20.00 -0.78 18.01
CA VAL A 234 21.20 0.00 18.34
C VAL A 234 22.24 -0.86 19.07
N LEU A 235 21.83 -1.69 20.03
CA LEU A 235 22.75 -2.61 20.73
C LEU A 235 23.43 -3.56 19.75
N HIS A 236 22.66 -4.16 18.82
CA HIS A 236 23.22 -5.02 17.79
C HIS A 236 24.21 -4.30 16.86
N LYS A 237 23.94 -3.04 16.51
CA LYS A 237 24.86 -2.22 15.71
C LYS A 237 26.17 -1.91 16.44
N ILE A 238 26.11 -1.64 17.74
CA ILE A 238 27.31 -1.38 18.53
C ILE A 238 28.16 -2.64 18.67
N ASP A 239 27.53 -3.81 18.84
CA ASP A 239 28.26 -5.07 18.98
C ASP A 239 28.98 -5.50 17.68
N SER A 240 28.49 -5.07 16.51
CA SER A 240 29.07 -5.42 15.21
C SER A 240 30.25 -4.52 14.77
N GLU A 241 30.40 -3.31 15.32
CA GLU A 241 31.48 -2.36 14.96
C GLU A 241 32.87 -2.71 15.55
N GLY A 242 33.01 -3.81 16.31
CA GLY A 242 34.26 -4.21 16.97
C GLY A 242 35.19 -5.18 16.21
N ILE A 243 34.85 -5.56 14.97
CA ILE A 243 35.65 -6.55 14.21
C ILE A 243 36.57 -5.83 13.22
N SER A 244 37.70 -5.33 13.73
CA SER A 244 38.86 -4.98 12.90
C SER A 244 39.58 -6.25 12.47
N GLN A 245 39.94 -6.27 11.18
CA GLN A 245 40.66 -7.35 10.50
C GLN A 245 41.95 -7.73 11.25
N ASN A 246 42.10 -9.02 11.52
CA ASN A 246 43.39 -9.68 11.48
C ASN A 246 43.26 -10.92 10.59
N HIS A 247 44.04 -10.92 9.52
CA HIS A 247 44.30 -12.08 8.70
C HIS A 247 45.01 -13.16 9.52
N THR A 248 44.70 -14.41 9.18
CA THR A 248 45.34 -15.70 9.53
C THR A 248 44.66 -16.55 10.60
N GLY A 249 44.16 -17.71 10.14
CA GLY A 249 44.10 -18.96 10.88
C GLY A 249 43.12 -19.06 12.05
N GLN A 250 41.87 -19.44 11.77
CA GLN A 250 41.25 -20.65 12.32
C GLN A 250 39.81 -20.78 11.82
N VAL A 251 39.51 -21.95 11.24
CA VAL A 251 38.17 -22.36 10.84
C VAL A 251 37.39 -22.63 12.13
N ALA A 252 36.56 -21.67 12.54
CA ALA A 252 35.51 -21.93 13.52
C ALA A 252 34.34 -22.56 12.76
N SER A 253 34.16 -23.87 12.96
CA SER A 253 32.97 -24.61 12.54
C SER A 253 31.72 -23.95 13.14
N ALA A 254 30.90 -23.33 12.30
CA ALA A 254 29.56 -22.95 12.69
C ALA A 254 28.74 -24.24 12.81
N ASP A 255 28.25 -24.53 14.03
CA ASP A 255 27.42 -25.69 14.32
C ASP A 255 26.20 -25.73 13.38
N ALA A 256 25.95 -26.91 12.80
CA ALA A 256 24.86 -27.20 11.88
C ALA A 256 23.45 -26.99 12.47
N SER A 257 23.33 -26.70 13.77
CA SER A 257 22.07 -26.53 14.51
C SER A 257 21.43 -25.14 14.39
N GLY A 258 22.18 -24.10 13.99
CA GLY A 258 21.70 -22.72 14.00
C GLY A 258 20.65 -22.36 12.92
N PHE A 259 20.72 -22.98 11.74
CA PHE A 259 19.85 -22.64 10.60
C PHE A 259 18.56 -23.47 10.51
N ALA A 260 18.48 -24.61 11.21
CA ALA A 260 17.30 -25.47 11.20
C ALA A 260 16.08 -24.77 11.84
N GLY A 261 16.29 -23.93 12.86
CA GLY A 261 15.23 -23.15 13.51
C GLY A 261 14.70 -21.97 12.69
N VAL A 262 15.36 -21.63 11.58
CA VAL A 262 15.00 -20.48 10.73
C VAL A 262 14.03 -20.88 9.62
N VAL A 263 14.09 -22.13 9.15
CA VAL A 263 13.21 -22.60 8.08
C VAL A 263 11.76 -22.60 8.56
N GLY A 264 10.89 -21.93 7.81
CA GLY A 264 9.48 -21.70 8.15
C GLY A 264 9.23 -20.45 9.00
N HIS A 265 10.27 -19.69 9.35
CA HIS A 265 10.12 -18.43 10.08
C HIS A 265 9.34 -17.41 9.24
N LYS A 266 8.23 -16.91 9.80
CA LYS A 266 7.42 -15.86 9.19
C LYS A 266 7.95 -14.50 9.60
N LEU A 267 8.18 -13.63 8.62
CA LEU A 267 8.56 -12.25 8.85
C LEU A 267 7.32 -11.40 9.17
N PRO A 268 7.48 -10.23 9.82
CA PRO A 268 6.40 -9.28 9.99
C PRO A 268 5.71 -8.95 8.67
N SER A 269 4.37 -8.98 8.68
CA SER A 269 3.59 -8.59 7.51
C SER A 269 3.71 -7.08 7.28
N PHE A 270 3.72 -6.66 6.02
CA PHE A 270 3.79 -5.25 5.63
C PHE A 270 2.78 -4.95 4.53
N SER A 271 2.42 -3.68 4.36
CA SER A 271 1.63 -3.22 3.21
C SER A 271 2.50 -2.49 2.19
N SER A 272 2.14 -2.68 0.92
CA SER A 272 2.69 -1.98 -0.23
C SER A 272 1.55 -1.31 -1.00
N SER A 273 1.49 0.02 -0.92
CA SER A 273 0.52 0.84 -1.65
C SER A 273 1.17 1.47 -2.88
N TYR A 274 0.43 1.52 -3.98
CA TYR A 274 0.89 2.13 -5.22
C TYR A 274 -0.27 2.71 -6.03
N THR A 275 0.07 3.66 -6.88
CA THR A 275 -0.81 4.29 -7.86
C THR A 275 -0.27 4.05 -9.26
N GLU A 276 -0.97 4.55 -10.27
CA GLU A 276 -0.52 4.54 -11.65
C GLU A 276 0.86 5.19 -11.82
N LEU A 277 1.22 6.18 -10.99
CA LEU A 277 2.54 6.80 -11.01
C LEU A 277 3.66 5.78 -10.78
N GLN A 278 3.52 4.89 -9.77
CA GLN A 278 4.53 3.86 -9.51
C GLN A 278 4.58 2.82 -10.63
N CYS A 279 3.42 2.47 -11.20
CA CYS A 279 3.33 1.58 -12.36
C CYS A 279 4.09 2.15 -13.58
N ILE A 280 3.88 3.45 -13.88
CA ILE A 280 4.53 4.16 -14.98
C ILE A 280 6.03 4.32 -14.73
N MET A 281 6.43 4.76 -13.53
CA MET A 281 7.84 4.88 -13.16
C MET A 281 8.58 3.55 -13.32
N TYR A 282 7.95 2.45 -12.88
CA TYR A 282 8.50 1.12 -13.09
C TYR A 282 8.61 0.77 -14.57
N ALA A 283 7.54 1.00 -15.35
CA ALA A 283 7.52 0.69 -16.78
C ALA A 283 8.65 1.41 -17.54
N LEU A 284 8.83 2.70 -17.29
CA LEU A 284 9.96 3.48 -17.82
C LEU A 284 11.31 2.94 -17.31
N GLY A 285 11.40 2.64 -16.01
CA GLY A 285 12.58 2.07 -15.38
C GLY A 285 13.00 0.71 -15.90
N VAL A 286 12.08 -0.04 -16.54
CA VAL A 286 12.39 -1.29 -17.22
C VAL A 286 12.42 -1.18 -18.74
N GLY A 287 12.27 0.03 -19.31
CA GLY A 287 12.52 0.32 -20.73
C GLY A 287 11.29 0.49 -21.62
N ALA A 288 10.07 0.53 -21.07
CA ALA A 288 8.90 0.91 -21.85
C ALA A 288 9.10 2.33 -22.41
N SER A 289 8.70 2.55 -23.66
CA SER A 289 9.00 3.80 -24.34
C SER A 289 7.87 4.23 -25.25
N VAL A 290 7.49 5.51 -25.19
CA VAL A 290 6.51 6.12 -26.09
C VAL A 290 6.92 6.07 -27.57
N LYS A 291 8.19 5.75 -27.88
CA LYS A 291 8.63 5.45 -29.25
C LYS A 291 7.90 4.25 -29.84
N ASN A 292 7.48 3.30 -29.00
CA ASN A 292 6.61 2.21 -29.37
C ASN A 292 5.17 2.57 -28.97
N PRO A 293 4.25 2.81 -29.93
CA PRO A 293 2.87 3.15 -29.61
C PRO A 293 2.17 2.07 -28.75
N LYS A 294 2.58 0.80 -28.85
CA LYS A 294 2.02 -0.29 -28.04
C LYS A 294 2.41 -0.22 -26.56
N ASP A 295 3.42 0.58 -26.20
CA ASP A 295 3.83 0.78 -24.82
C ASP A 295 3.04 1.92 -24.14
N LEU A 296 2.25 2.70 -24.88
CA LEU A 296 1.46 3.79 -24.33
C LEU A 296 0.53 3.30 -23.19
N LYS A 297 0.05 2.05 -23.30
CA LYS A 297 -0.76 1.39 -22.26
C LYS A 297 -0.03 1.18 -20.93
N PHE A 298 1.30 1.29 -20.87
CA PHE A 298 2.08 1.13 -19.64
C PHE A 298 2.59 2.47 -19.10
N VAL A 299 2.57 3.54 -19.90
CA VAL A 299 3.20 4.82 -19.57
C VAL A 299 2.25 6.02 -19.53
N TYR A 300 0.98 5.83 -19.89
CA TYR A 300 -0.04 6.86 -19.85
C TYR A 300 -1.32 6.36 -19.15
N GLU A 301 -1.58 6.88 -17.96
CA GLU A 301 -2.71 6.50 -17.09
C GLU A 301 -4.09 6.81 -17.69
N GLY A 302 -4.13 7.72 -18.67
CA GLY A 302 -5.32 8.05 -19.46
C GLY A 302 -5.55 7.14 -20.66
N SER A 303 -4.65 6.19 -20.95
CA SER A 303 -4.89 5.14 -21.94
C SER A 303 -6.06 4.27 -21.49
N ALA A 304 -7.01 4.04 -22.40
CA ALA A 304 -8.16 3.16 -22.15
C ALA A 304 -7.75 1.75 -21.68
N ASP A 305 -6.64 1.27 -22.23
CA ASP A 305 -6.09 -0.05 -21.96
C ASP A 305 -4.95 0.00 -20.92
N PHE A 306 -4.88 1.07 -20.12
CA PHE A 306 -3.82 1.27 -19.14
C PHE A 306 -3.69 0.06 -18.21
N SER A 307 -2.50 -0.50 -18.17
CA SER A 307 -2.21 -1.75 -17.45
C SER A 307 -0.90 -1.63 -16.69
N CYS A 308 -0.82 -2.26 -15.52
CA CYS A 308 0.45 -2.42 -14.82
C CYS A 308 1.25 -3.57 -15.46
N LEU A 309 2.55 -3.38 -15.69
CA LEU A 309 3.41 -4.46 -16.18
C LEU A 309 3.45 -5.62 -15.18
N PRO A 310 3.30 -6.89 -15.61
CA PRO A 310 3.22 -8.05 -14.71
C PRO A 310 4.34 -8.13 -13.67
N THR A 311 5.57 -7.81 -14.09
CA THR A 311 6.77 -7.90 -13.25
C THR A 311 6.86 -6.82 -12.17
N PHE A 312 5.98 -5.82 -12.16
CA PHE A 312 5.82 -4.90 -11.04
C PHE A 312 5.42 -5.63 -9.74
N GLY A 313 4.86 -6.84 -9.85
CA GLY A 313 4.54 -7.69 -8.71
C GLY A 313 5.77 -8.08 -7.87
N VAL A 314 6.98 -8.00 -8.43
CA VAL A 314 8.22 -8.15 -7.67
C VAL A 314 8.47 -6.95 -6.76
N ILE A 315 8.23 -5.72 -7.24
CA ILE A 315 8.42 -4.48 -6.48
C ILE A 315 7.53 -4.46 -5.24
N VAL A 316 6.26 -4.88 -5.39
CA VAL A 316 5.30 -5.01 -4.29
C VAL A 316 5.89 -5.85 -3.14
N ALA A 317 6.52 -6.98 -3.46
CA ALA A 317 7.05 -7.94 -2.49
C ALA A 317 8.48 -7.62 -2.02
N GLN A 318 9.26 -6.87 -2.82
CA GLN A 318 10.69 -6.62 -2.60
C GLN A 318 10.98 -5.87 -1.30
N LYS A 319 10.00 -5.13 -0.75
CA LYS A 319 10.16 -4.41 0.53
C LYS A 319 10.58 -5.34 1.68
N SER A 320 10.16 -6.61 1.66
CA SER A 320 10.61 -7.65 2.61
C SER A 320 12.13 -7.89 2.61
N LEU A 321 12.79 -7.76 1.46
CA LEU A 321 14.24 -7.89 1.33
C LEU A 321 14.99 -6.63 1.76
N MET A 322 14.44 -5.46 1.42
CA MET A 322 15.16 -4.18 1.49
C MET A 322 14.96 -3.43 2.81
N SER A 323 13.85 -3.63 3.51
CA SER A 323 13.56 -2.96 4.80
C SER A 323 14.13 -3.68 6.02
N GLY A 324 15.20 -4.46 5.85
CA GLY A 324 15.83 -5.20 6.95
C GLY A 324 15.15 -6.53 7.31
N GLY A 325 14.18 -7.03 6.54
CA GLY A 325 13.47 -8.26 6.87
C GLY A 325 14.39 -9.49 7.04
N LEU A 326 15.48 -9.59 6.26
CA LEU A 326 16.50 -10.62 6.47
C LEU A 326 17.32 -10.44 7.77
N ALA A 327 17.43 -9.21 8.28
CA ALA A 327 18.09 -8.90 9.56
C ALA A 327 17.19 -9.20 10.77
N GLU A 328 15.88 -9.31 10.57
CA GLU A 328 14.90 -9.63 11.62
C GLU A 328 14.82 -11.13 11.92
N VAL A 329 15.47 -11.98 11.11
CA VAL A 329 15.41 -13.43 11.25
C VAL A 329 16.37 -13.90 12.35
N PRO A 330 15.86 -14.43 13.49
CA PRO A 330 16.71 -14.83 14.61
C PRO A 330 17.70 -15.93 14.20
N GLY A 331 18.99 -15.73 14.47
CA GLY A 331 20.05 -16.69 14.16
C GLY A 331 20.73 -16.50 12.79
N LEU A 332 20.23 -15.61 11.93
CA LEU A 332 20.91 -15.21 10.69
C LEU A 332 21.68 -13.89 10.90
N SER A 333 23.01 -13.96 10.88
CA SER A 333 23.86 -12.76 10.79
C SER A 333 24.33 -12.58 9.34
N ILE A 334 23.63 -11.73 8.59
CA ILE A 334 23.88 -11.51 7.16
C ILE A 334 24.54 -10.15 6.96
N ASN A 335 25.71 -10.13 6.31
CA ASN A 335 26.29 -8.90 5.79
C ASN A 335 25.64 -8.56 4.44
N PHE A 336 24.79 -7.54 4.42
CA PHE A 336 24.09 -7.09 3.20
C PHE A 336 25.01 -6.66 2.06
N ALA A 337 26.24 -6.22 2.33
CA ALA A 337 27.21 -5.92 1.28
C ALA A 337 27.69 -7.17 0.51
N LYS A 338 27.44 -8.37 1.05
CA LYS A 338 27.76 -9.67 0.44
C LYS A 338 26.52 -10.41 -0.08
N VAL A 339 25.37 -9.72 -0.11
CA VAL A 339 24.11 -10.29 -0.57
C VAL A 339 23.98 -10.08 -2.07
N LEU A 340 23.88 -11.18 -2.81
CA LEU A 340 23.62 -11.21 -4.23
C LEU A 340 22.24 -11.81 -4.50
N HIS A 341 21.51 -11.21 -5.43
CA HIS A 341 20.24 -11.78 -5.89
C HIS A 341 20.53 -12.85 -6.94
N GLY A 342 20.35 -14.13 -6.61
CA GLY A 342 20.71 -15.26 -7.47
C GLY A 342 19.60 -15.69 -8.43
N GLU A 343 18.38 -15.85 -7.94
CA GLU A 343 17.22 -16.25 -8.75
C GLU A 343 15.95 -15.53 -8.30
N GLN A 344 15.04 -15.28 -9.25
CA GLN A 344 13.73 -14.70 -8.98
C GLN A 344 12.65 -15.59 -9.59
N TYR A 345 11.56 -15.80 -8.85
CA TYR A 345 10.30 -16.31 -9.36
C TYR A 345 9.16 -15.35 -9.01
N LEU A 346 8.23 -15.17 -9.94
CA LEU A 346 6.98 -14.47 -9.73
C LEU A 346 5.85 -15.28 -10.36
N GLU A 347 4.73 -15.42 -9.66
CA GLU A 347 3.48 -15.98 -10.18
C GLU A 347 2.32 -15.03 -9.86
N LEU A 348 1.53 -14.72 -10.88
CA LEU A 348 0.32 -13.92 -10.79
C LEU A 348 -0.89 -14.85 -10.79
N TYR A 349 -1.63 -14.84 -9.68
CA TYR A 349 -2.92 -15.50 -9.57
C TYR A 349 -4.03 -14.66 -10.17
N LYS A 350 -3.83 -13.33 -10.17
CA LYS A 350 -4.66 -12.35 -10.88
C LYS A 350 -3.75 -11.25 -11.46
N PRO A 351 -4.17 -10.56 -12.53
CA PRO A 351 -3.49 -9.36 -13.01
C PRO A 351 -3.37 -8.33 -11.88
N LEU A 352 -2.25 -7.61 -11.84
CA LEU A 352 -2.05 -6.54 -10.88
C LEU A 352 -3.03 -5.39 -11.16
N PRO A 353 -3.70 -4.84 -10.14
CA PRO A 353 -4.56 -3.68 -10.34
C PRO A 353 -3.75 -2.45 -10.78
N ARG A 354 -4.40 -1.47 -11.42
CA ARG A 354 -3.77 -0.21 -11.85
C ARG A 354 -3.24 0.64 -10.69
N SER A 355 -3.84 0.48 -9.52
CA SER A 355 -3.53 1.13 -8.25
C SER A 355 -4.11 0.29 -7.12
N GLY A 356 -3.55 0.39 -5.91
CA GLY A 356 -4.13 -0.24 -4.74
C GLY A 356 -3.13 -0.44 -3.62
N GLU A 357 -3.59 -1.08 -2.55
CA GLU A 357 -2.77 -1.53 -1.42
C GLU A 357 -2.79 -3.05 -1.36
N LEU A 358 -1.60 -3.66 -1.28
CA LEU A 358 -1.43 -5.10 -1.12
C LEU A 358 -0.75 -5.40 0.21
N LYS A 359 -1.38 -6.28 1.01
CA LYS A 359 -0.77 -6.83 2.22
C LYS A 359 0.16 -7.97 1.83
N CYS A 360 1.39 -7.93 2.31
CA CYS A 360 2.41 -8.91 1.99
C CYS A 360 2.81 -9.70 3.24
N GLU A 361 2.96 -11.01 3.07
CA GLU A 361 3.38 -11.95 4.11
C GLU A 361 4.58 -12.76 3.61
N ALA A 362 5.72 -12.64 4.30
CA ALA A 362 6.97 -13.27 3.90
C ALA A 362 7.36 -14.41 4.85
N VAL A 363 7.98 -15.46 4.31
CA VAL A 363 8.45 -16.62 5.06
C VAL A 363 9.78 -17.12 4.51
N ILE A 364 10.70 -17.51 5.38
CA ILE A 364 11.92 -18.20 4.98
C ILE A 364 11.55 -19.64 4.61
N ALA A 365 11.42 -19.91 3.31
CA ALA A 365 11.03 -21.20 2.80
C ALA A 365 12.11 -22.24 3.05
N ASP A 366 13.38 -21.87 2.84
CA ASP A 366 14.52 -22.77 3.00
C ASP A 366 15.87 -22.05 3.10
N ILE A 367 16.90 -22.78 3.57
CA ILE A 367 18.30 -22.35 3.54
C ILE A 367 19.15 -23.49 2.96
N LEU A 368 19.96 -23.17 1.96
CA LEU A 368 20.83 -24.13 1.28
C LEU A 368 22.30 -23.78 1.49
N ASP A 369 23.14 -24.80 1.63
CA ASP A 369 24.59 -24.66 1.66
C ASP A 369 25.17 -24.88 0.25
N LYS A 370 25.91 -23.91 -0.27
CA LYS A 370 26.62 -24.01 -1.55
C LYS A 370 28.14 -24.12 -1.37
N GLY A 371 28.62 -24.28 -0.14
CA GLY A 371 30.04 -24.33 0.21
C GLY A 371 30.63 -22.93 0.35
N SER A 372 30.71 -22.17 -0.76
CA SER A 372 31.26 -20.81 -0.74
C SER A 372 30.30 -19.75 -0.17
N GLY A 373 29.07 -20.12 0.14
CA GLY A 373 28.02 -19.22 0.63
C GLY A 373 26.73 -19.99 0.92
N ILE A 374 25.72 -19.27 1.40
CA ILE A 374 24.37 -19.80 1.62
C ILE A 374 23.40 -19.25 0.61
N VAL A 375 22.35 -20.02 0.29
CA VAL A 375 21.18 -19.51 -0.42
C VAL A 375 20.01 -19.46 0.55
N ILE A 376 19.44 -18.29 0.75
CA ILE A 376 18.20 -18.09 1.49
C ILE A 376 17.06 -18.03 0.48
N VAL A 377 16.11 -18.95 0.62
CA VAL A 377 14.90 -19.00 -0.21
C VAL A 377 13.78 -18.36 0.59
N MET A 378 13.27 -17.24 0.11
CA MET A 378 12.20 -16.49 0.78
C MET A 378 10.98 -16.42 -0.12
N ASP A 379 9.85 -16.89 0.42
CA ASP A 379 8.54 -16.83 -0.21
C ASP A 379 7.78 -15.61 0.30
N VAL A 380 7.12 -14.87 -0.59
CA VAL A 380 6.32 -13.69 -0.25
C VAL A 380 4.99 -13.73 -0.98
N TYR A 381 3.90 -13.71 -0.22
CA TYR A 381 2.53 -13.75 -0.72
C TYR A 381 1.90 -12.37 -0.58
N SER A 382 1.30 -11.84 -1.65
CA SER A 382 0.69 -10.50 -1.66
C SER A 382 -0.81 -10.57 -1.93
N TYR A 383 -1.60 -9.94 -1.06
CA TYR A 383 -3.05 -10.07 -1.00
C TYR A 383 -3.75 -8.72 -1.19
N SER A 384 -4.88 -8.73 -1.91
CA SER A 384 -5.88 -7.66 -1.91
C SER A 384 -7.09 -8.12 -1.13
N GLY A 385 -7.29 -7.57 0.07
CA GLY A 385 -8.27 -8.10 1.02
C GLY A 385 -7.98 -9.57 1.37
N LYS A 386 -8.87 -10.49 0.94
CA LYS A 386 -8.71 -11.94 1.13
C LYS A 386 -8.15 -12.66 -0.10
N GLU A 387 -8.00 -11.96 -1.22
CA GLU A 387 -7.60 -12.58 -2.49
C GLU A 387 -6.08 -12.55 -2.65
N LEU A 388 -5.48 -13.70 -2.96
CA LEU A 388 -4.07 -13.78 -3.32
C LEU A 388 -3.89 -13.23 -4.75
N ILE A 389 -3.05 -12.21 -4.90
CA ILE A 389 -2.79 -11.56 -6.19
C ILE A 389 -1.51 -12.10 -6.81
N CYS A 390 -0.41 -12.10 -6.04
CA CYS A 390 0.87 -12.60 -6.53
C CYS A 390 1.68 -13.31 -5.44
N TYR A 391 2.53 -14.21 -5.89
CA TYR A 391 3.51 -14.93 -5.11
C TYR A 391 4.89 -14.67 -5.70
N ASN A 392 5.85 -14.32 -4.85
CA ASN A 392 7.24 -14.14 -5.20
C ASN A 392 8.10 -15.13 -4.43
N GLN A 393 9.13 -15.66 -5.09
CA GLN A 393 10.20 -16.40 -4.42
C GLN A 393 11.54 -15.77 -4.77
N PHE A 394 12.18 -15.21 -3.75
CA PHE A 394 13.50 -14.62 -3.83
C PHE A 394 14.55 -15.64 -3.41
N SER A 395 15.54 -15.87 -4.27
CA SER A 395 16.69 -16.72 -3.98
C SER A 395 17.92 -15.84 -3.81
N VAL A 396 18.34 -15.69 -2.57
CA VAL A 396 19.36 -14.72 -2.17
C VAL A 396 20.63 -15.47 -1.78
N PHE A 397 21.73 -15.19 -2.45
CA PHE A 397 23.04 -15.78 -2.17
C PHE A 397 23.84 -14.86 -1.24
N VAL A 398 24.32 -15.39 -0.11
CA VAL A 398 25.19 -14.66 0.81
C VAL A 398 26.59 -15.25 0.72
N VAL A 399 27.52 -14.45 0.19
CA VAL A 399 28.91 -14.87 -0.04
C VAL A 399 29.65 -15.06 1.29
N GLY A 400 30.36 -16.17 1.44
CA GLY A 400 31.27 -16.44 2.56
C GLY A 400 30.63 -17.03 3.82
N SER A 401 29.32 -17.29 3.81
CA SER A 401 28.58 -17.84 4.95
C SER A 401 28.28 -19.36 4.86
N GLY A 402 28.83 -20.06 3.87
CA GLY A 402 28.58 -21.49 3.63
C GLY A 402 29.54 -22.43 4.37
N GLY A 403 29.46 -23.73 4.06
CA GLY A 403 30.38 -24.75 4.58
C GLY A 403 29.95 -25.41 5.90
N PHE A 404 28.67 -25.31 6.26
CA PHE A 404 28.09 -25.90 7.47
C PHE A 404 27.51 -27.31 7.23
N GLY A 405 27.61 -27.83 6.00
CA GLY A 405 27.16 -29.19 5.66
C GLY A 405 25.65 -29.30 5.42
N GLY A 406 24.98 -28.19 5.12
CA GLY A 406 23.55 -28.16 4.80
C GLY A 406 23.19 -28.81 3.48
N LYS A 407 21.89 -29.02 3.25
CA LYS A 407 21.40 -29.54 1.97
C LYS A 407 21.71 -28.57 0.81
N ARG A 408 22.04 -29.13 -0.36
CA ARG A 408 22.40 -28.35 -1.55
C ARG A 408 21.19 -28.00 -2.44
N THR A 409 20.07 -28.68 -2.25
CA THR A 409 18.83 -28.54 -3.05
C THR A 409 17.62 -28.43 -2.12
N SER A 410 16.53 -27.84 -2.63
CA SER A 410 15.24 -27.76 -1.94
C SER A 410 14.12 -28.08 -2.91
N GLU A 411 13.16 -28.88 -2.47
CA GLU A 411 11.91 -29.13 -3.18
C GLU A 411 10.97 -27.90 -3.18
N LYS A 412 11.19 -26.95 -2.26
CA LYS A 412 10.41 -25.69 -2.19
C LYS A 412 10.88 -24.66 -3.21
N LEU A 413 12.11 -24.76 -3.69
CA LEU A 413 12.67 -23.84 -4.67
C LEU A 413 12.08 -24.13 -6.06
N LYS A 414 11.43 -23.13 -6.67
CA LYS A 414 10.94 -23.23 -8.05
C LYS A 414 12.11 -23.40 -9.01
N ALA A 415 12.13 -24.52 -9.73
CA ALA A 415 13.25 -24.89 -10.58
C ALA A 415 13.42 -23.92 -11.77
N ALA A 416 14.67 -23.49 -12.00
CA ALA A 416 15.09 -22.91 -13.26
C ALA A 416 15.18 -24.00 -14.34
N VAL A 417 14.92 -23.65 -15.60
CA VAL A 417 14.79 -24.64 -16.69
C VAL A 417 15.71 -24.24 -17.83
N ALA A 418 16.53 -25.18 -18.31
CA ALA A 418 17.42 -24.94 -19.44
C ALA A 418 16.65 -24.48 -20.69
N VAL A 419 17.29 -23.65 -21.50
CA VAL A 419 16.75 -23.28 -22.81
C VAL A 419 16.85 -24.45 -23.79
N PRO A 420 15.93 -24.58 -24.76
CA PRO A 420 16.01 -25.61 -25.79
C PRO A 420 17.34 -25.58 -26.57
N SER A 421 17.88 -26.75 -26.89
CA SER A 421 19.12 -26.90 -27.67
C SER A 421 18.88 -26.74 -29.18
N ARG A 422 18.28 -25.62 -29.58
CA ARG A 422 18.00 -25.23 -30.98
C ARG A 422 18.11 -23.69 -31.12
N PRO A 423 18.18 -23.12 -32.33
CA PRO A 423 18.15 -21.66 -32.51
C PRO A 423 16.89 -21.02 -31.88
N PRO A 424 16.98 -19.79 -31.34
CA PRO A 424 15.82 -19.08 -30.78
C PRO A 424 14.78 -18.78 -31.85
N ASP A 425 13.50 -18.86 -31.45
CA ASP A 425 12.36 -18.52 -32.31
C ASP A 425 12.25 -17.02 -32.53
N ALA A 426 12.63 -16.23 -31.53
CA ALA A 426 12.63 -14.78 -31.60
C ALA A 426 13.79 -14.19 -30.77
N VAL A 427 14.31 -13.06 -31.25
CA VAL A 427 15.36 -12.30 -30.56
C VAL A 427 15.01 -10.82 -30.59
N LEU A 428 14.81 -10.21 -29.43
CA LEU A 428 14.57 -8.78 -29.29
C LEU A 428 15.76 -8.11 -28.60
N ARG A 429 15.98 -6.83 -28.91
CA ARG A 429 17.11 -6.05 -28.40
C ARG A 429 16.64 -4.71 -27.90
N ASP A 430 17.17 -4.30 -26.74
CA ASP A 430 16.94 -2.99 -26.18
C ASP A 430 18.24 -2.44 -25.59
N THR A 431 18.56 -1.18 -25.93
CA THR A 431 19.72 -0.49 -25.37
C THR A 431 19.30 0.21 -24.09
N THR A 432 19.93 -0.17 -22.97
CA THR A 432 19.67 0.48 -21.69
C THR A 432 20.22 1.90 -21.69
N SER A 433 19.57 2.81 -20.97
CA SER A 433 20.12 4.15 -20.77
C SER A 433 21.37 4.10 -19.87
N LEU A 434 22.28 5.06 -20.01
CA LEU A 434 23.34 5.30 -19.00
C LEU A 434 22.75 5.58 -17.62
N ASN A 435 21.54 6.14 -17.57
CA ASN A 435 20.81 6.43 -16.33
C ASN A 435 19.80 5.33 -15.95
N GLN A 436 19.84 4.15 -16.57
CA GLN A 436 18.81 3.11 -16.37
C GLN A 436 18.70 2.69 -14.90
N ALA A 437 19.83 2.47 -14.23
CA ALA A 437 19.86 2.12 -12.81
C ALA A 437 19.36 3.26 -11.92
N ALA A 438 19.70 4.51 -12.27
CA ALA A 438 19.27 5.71 -11.56
C ALA A 438 17.74 5.92 -11.62
N LEU A 439 17.11 5.54 -12.72
CA LEU A 439 15.65 5.55 -12.87
C LEU A 439 15.01 4.34 -12.17
N TYR A 440 15.50 3.13 -12.43
CA TYR A 440 14.91 1.89 -11.90
C TYR A 440 14.90 1.84 -10.37
N ARG A 441 15.96 2.34 -9.71
CA ARG A 441 16.03 2.38 -8.23
C ARG A 441 14.88 3.15 -7.57
N LEU A 442 14.26 4.09 -8.29
CA LEU A 442 13.09 4.84 -7.80
C LEU A 442 11.85 3.95 -7.60
N SER A 443 11.86 2.73 -8.16
CA SER A 443 10.82 1.73 -7.90
C SER A 443 10.99 1.03 -6.55
N GLY A 444 12.12 1.16 -5.84
CA GLY A 444 12.24 0.69 -4.45
C GLY A 444 13.62 0.17 -4.04
N ASP A 445 14.42 -0.33 -4.99
CA ASP A 445 15.75 -0.87 -4.69
C ASP A 445 16.81 0.24 -4.68
N SER A 446 17.03 0.78 -3.48
CA SER A 446 17.95 1.90 -3.26
C SER A 446 19.41 1.48 -3.01
N ASN A 447 19.79 0.21 -3.24
CA ASN A 447 21.14 -0.28 -2.96
C ASN A 447 22.22 0.58 -3.66
N PRO A 448 23.22 1.12 -2.93
CA PRO A 448 24.27 1.96 -3.49
C PRO A 448 25.10 1.29 -4.59
N LEU A 449 25.16 -0.04 -4.64
CA LEU A 449 25.82 -0.84 -5.68
C LEU A 449 25.45 -0.41 -7.11
N HIS A 450 24.24 0.14 -7.29
CA HIS A 450 23.69 0.49 -8.59
C HIS A 450 23.87 1.97 -8.97
N ILE A 451 24.50 2.79 -8.13
CA ILE A 451 24.65 4.23 -8.40
C ILE A 451 25.97 4.84 -7.90
N ASP A 452 26.52 4.35 -6.79
CA ASP A 452 27.74 4.88 -6.17
C ASP A 452 28.98 4.09 -6.66
N PRO A 453 29.90 4.72 -7.41
CA PRO A 453 31.11 4.06 -7.90
C PRO A 453 32.01 3.51 -6.78
N SER A 454 32.09 4.21 -5.64
CA SER A 454 32.92 3.79 -4.51
C SER A 454 32.38 2.50 -3.91
N PHE A 455 31.06 2.42 -3.75
CA PHE A 455 30.41 1.23 -3.22
C PHE A 455 30.50 0.05 -4.18
N ALA A 456 30.32 0.28 -5.49
CA ALA A 456 30.47 -0.75 -6.50
C ALA A 456 31.88 -1.35 -6.51
N SER A 457 32.91 -0.50 -6.39
CA SER A 457 34.31 -0.92 -6.29
C SER A 457 34.57 -1.78 -5.05
N ILE A 458 34.06 -1.38 -3.88
CA ILE A 458 34.15 -2.17 -2.63
C ILE A 458 33.47 -3.55 -2.79
N ALA A 459 32.36 -3.60 -3.53
CA ALA A 459 31.65 -4.84 -3.83
C ALA A 459 32.31 -5.71 -4.92
N GLY A 460 33.45 -5.27 -5.48
CA GLY A 460 34.22 -6.02 -6.48
C GLY A 460 33.81 -5.77 -7.93
N PHE A 461 33.06 -4.71 -8.21
CA PHE A 461 32.68 -4.30 -9.57
C PHE A 461 33.46 -3.06 -10.01
N GLU A 462 33.83 -3.00 -11.30
CA GLU A 462 34.60 -1.89 -11.84
C GLU A 462 33.83 -0.55 -11.80
N LYS A 463 32.49 -0.62 -11.95
CA LYS A 463 31.57 0.52 -11.93
C LYS A 463 30.17 0.05 -11.51
N PRO A 464 29.23 0.96 -11.21
CA PRO A 464 27.87 0.57 -10.82
C PRO A 464 27.20 -0.31 -11.87
N ILE A 465 26.62 -1.42 -11.42
CA ILE A 465 25.91 -2.39 -12.27
C ILE A 465 24.41 -2.08 -12.28
N LEU A 466 23.74 -2.45 -13.36
CA LEU A 466 22.28 -2.41 -13.44
C LEU A 466 21.68 -3.50 -12.54
N HIS A 467 20.54 -3.20 -11.91
CA HIS A 467 19.81 -4.18 -11.10
C HIS A 467 19.44 -5.40 -11.95
N GLY A 468 19.66 -6.62 -11.44
CA GLY A 468 19.22 -7.84 -12.11
C GLY A 468 17.71 -7.84 -12.38
N LEU A 469 16.92 -7.31 -11.45
CA LEU A 469 15.47 -7.15 -11.60
C LEU A 469 15.05 -6.12 -12.65
N CYS A 470 15.94 -5.19 -13.03
CA CYS A 470 15.71 -4.30 -14.18
C CYS A 470 15.85 -5.10 -15.49
N THR A 471 16.97 -5.81 -15.68
CA THR A 471 17.19 -6.72 -16.82
C THR A 471 16.08 -7.77 -16.95
N PHE A 472 15.60 -8.30 -15.83
CA PHE A 472 14.42 -9.16 -15.74
C PHE A 472 13.16 -8.50 -16.31
N GLY A 473 12.90 -7.24 -15.95
CA GLY A 473 11.77 -6.48 -16.47
C GLY A 473 11.84 -6.23 -17.99
N PHE A 474 13.03 -5.91 -18.51
CA PHE A 474 13.27 -5.79 -19.96
C PHE A 474 12.91 -7.10 -20.68
N SER A 475 13.47 -8.22 -20.24
CA SER A 475 13.23 -9.52 -20.88
C SER A 475 11.79 -10.00 -20.75
N ALA A 476 11.14 -9.73 -19.61
CA ALA A 476 9.72 -10.02 -19.44
C ALA A 476 8.85 -9.18 -20.37
N ARG A 477 9.15 -7.88 -20.58
CA ARG A 477 8.45 -7.05 -21.58
C ARG A 477 8.63 -7.62 -22.98
N HIS A 478 9.84 -8.02 -23.36
CA HIS A 478 10.08 -8.65 -24.66
C HIS A 478 9.21 -9.90 -24.88
N VAL A 479 9.12 -10.79 -23.89
CA VAL A 479 8.26 -11.98 -23.98
C VAL A 479 6.78 -11.60 -24.06
N LEU A 480 6.33 -10.67 -23.22
CA LEU A 480 4.94 -10.21 -23.19
C LEU A 480 4.53 -9.59 -24.53
N GLN A 481 5.39 -8.76 -25.11
CA GLN A 481 5.17 -8.14 -26.41
C GLN A 481 5.17 -9.17 -27.54
N GLN A 482 6.12 -10.10 -27.53
CA GLN A 482 6.34 -11.02 -28.64
C GLN A 482 5.35 -12.19 -28.67
N PHE A 483 4.92 -12.69 -27.52
CA PHE A 483 4.14 -13.93 -27.42
C PHE A 483 2.78 -13.77 -26.73
N ALA A 484 2.49 -12.59 -26.18
CA ALA A 484 1.24 -12.30 -25.51
C ALA A 484 0.55 -11.01 -26.02
N ASP A 485 1.03 -10.39 -27.10
CA ASP A 485 0.45 -9.17 -27.69
C ASP A 485 0.29 -8.00 -26.70
N ASN A 486 1.18 -7.90 -25.70
CA ASN A 486 1.04 -6.95 -24.60
C ASN A 486 -0.24 -7.11 -23.75
N ASP A 487 -0.90 -8.27 -23.81
CA ASP A 487 -2.01 -8.63 -22.93
C ASP A 487 -1.49 -9.14 -21.57
N VAL A 488 -1.56 -8.26 -20.57
CA VAL A 488 -1.11 -8.56 -19.20
C VAL A 488 -1.89 -9.69 -18.53
N SER A 489 -3.12 -9.97 -18.98
CA SER A 489 -3.95 -11.03 -18.41
C SER A 489 -3.43 -12.42 -18.75
N ARG A 490 -2.61 -12.53 -19.80
CA ARG A 490 -1.99 -13.78 -20.22
C ARG A 490 -0.69 -14.09 -19.46
N PHE A 491 -0.11 -13.14 -18.74
CA PHE A 491 1.15 -13.39 -18.02
C PHE A 491 0.88 -14.13 -16.72
N LYS A 492 1.24 -15.41 -16.63
CA LYS A 492 0.98 -16.23 -15.44
C LYS A 492 2.16 -16.26 -14.49
N ALA A 493 3.34 -16.63 -14.96
CA ALA A 493 4.50 -16.77 -14.10
C ALA A 493 5.80 -16.52 -14.85
N ILE A 494 6.87 -16.22 -14.12
CA ILE A 494 8.21 -16.06 -14.66
C ILE A 494 9.25 -16.58 -13.66
N LYS A 495 10.25 -17.30 -14.17
CA LYS A 495 11.42 -17.77 -13.41
C LYS A 495 12.68 -17.31 -14.13
N VAL A 496 13.68 -16.85 -13.37
CA VAL A 496 15.02 -16.54 -13.89
C VAL A 496 16.12 -16.99 -12.95
N ARG A 497 17.31 -17.21 -13.51
CA ARG A 497 18.59 -17.22 -12.77
C ARG A 497 19.48 -16.11 -13.30
N PHE A 498 19.93 -15.23 -12.41
CA PHE A 498 20.90 -14.20 -12.72
C PHE A 498 22.30 -14.81 -12.82
N ALA A 499 23.09 -14.35 -13.79
CA ALA A 499 24.41 -14.90 -14.09
C ALA A 499 25.49 -13.80 -14.00
N LYS A 500 25.81 -13.13 -15.11
CA LYS A 500 26.78 -12.03 -15.16
C LYS A 500 26.12 -10.66 -14.97
N PRO A 501 26.86 -9.63 -14.51
CA PRO A 501 26.34 -8.28 -14.37
C PRO A 501 26.05 -7.63 -15.73
N VAL A 502 25.15 -6.65 -15.71
CA VAL A 502 24.90 -5.71 -16.82
C VAL A 502 25.35 -4.33 -16.37
N TYR A 503 25.96 -3.54 -17.25
CA TYR A 503 26.26 -2.15 -17.00
C TYR A 503 25.26 -1.23 -17.72
N PRO A 504 24.76 -0.16 -17.07
CA PRO A 504 23.90 0.82 -17.73
C PRO A 504 24.55 1.38 -19.00
N GLY A 505 23.79 1.46 -20.10
CA GLY A 505 24.29 1.83 -21.43
C GLY A 505 24.48 0.64 -22.38
N GLN A 506 24.60 -0.59 -21.86
CA GLN A 506 24.75 -1.78 -22.70
C GLN A 506 23.44 -2.21 -23.35
N THR A 507 23.55 -2.94 -24.46
CA THR A 507 22.42 -3.51 -25.19
C THR A 507 22.09 -4.91 -24.70
N LEU A 508 20.86 -5.08 -24.21
CA LEU A 508 20.29 -6.36 -23.83
C LEU A 508 19.75 -7.07 -25.08
N GLN A 509 20.06 -8.35 -25.23
CA GLN A 509 19.52 -9.24 -26.26
C GLN A 509 18.76 -10.37 -25.58
N THR A 510 17.43 -10.38 -25.70
CA THR A 510 16.57 -11.44 -25.17
C THR A 510 16.28 -12.46 -26.25
N GLU A 511 16.80 -13.67 -26.09
CA GLU A 511 16.58 -14.81 -26.97
C GLU A 511 15.45 -15.66 -26.40
N MET A 512 14.47 -16.05 -27.21
CA MET A 512 13.23 -16.67 -26.77
C MET A 512 12.88 -17.90 -27.60
N TRP A 513 12.36 -18.93 -26.93
CA TRP A 513 11.91 -20.19 -27.52
C TRP A 513 10.51 -20.52 -27.01
N LYS A 514 9.57 -20.75 -27.91
CA LYS A 514 8.20 -21.09 -27.59
C LYS A 514 8.03 -22.62 -27.52
N GLU A 515 7.66 -23.12 -26.34
CA GLU A 515 7.34 -24.53 -26.10
C GLU A 515 5.91 -24.60 -25.51
N GLY A 516 4.92 -24.70 -26.39
CA GLY A 516 3.51 -24.61 -26.02
C GLY A 516 3.16 -23.26 -25.40
N ASN A 517 2.76 -23.28 -24.13
CA ASN A 517 2.42 -22.08 -23.34
C ASN A 517 3.59 -21.52 -22.53
N ARG A 518 4.73 -22.21 -22.52
CA ARG A 518 5.94 -21.76 -21.84
C ARG A 518 6.89 -21.14 -22.86
N ILE A 519 7.29 -19.90 -22.62
CA ILE A 519 8.33 -19.23 -23.39
C ILE A 519 9.62 -19.33 -22.59
N HIS A 520 10.54 -20.20 -23.02
CA HIS A 520 11.89 -20.22 -22.49
C HIS A 520 12.64 -19.01 -23.00
N PHE A 521 13.51 -18.43 -22.19
CA PHE A 521 14.35 -17.33 -22.64
C PHE A 521 15.71 -17.32 -21.96
N GLN A 522 16.64 -16.61 -22.58
CA GLN A 522 17.88 -16.16 -21.96
C GLN A 522 18.15 -14.72 -22.38
N THR A 523 19.00 -14.03 -21.63
CA THR A 523 19.36 -12.64 -21.94
C THR A 523 20.85 -12.50 -21.95
N LYS A 524 21.36 -11.85 -23.00
CA LYS A 524 22.78 -11.55 -23.18
C LYS A 524 23.03 -10.06 -23.22
N VAL A 525 24.25 -9.66 -22.93
CA VAL A 525 24.81 -8.37 -23.32
C VAL A 525 25.36 -8.52 -24.74
N GLN A 526 24.86 -7.74 -25.70
CA GLN A 526 25.21 -7.89 -27.11
C GLN A 526 26.70 -7.65 -27.35
N GLU A 527 27.29 -6.69 -26.64
CA GLU A 527 28.65 -6.23 -26.82
C GLU A 527 29.69 -7.27 -26.38
N THR A 528 29.37 -8.06 -25.34
CA THR A 528 30.31 -9.05 -24.78
C THR A 528 29.91 -10.50 -25.08
N GLY A 529 28.66 -10.73 -25.49
CA GLY A 529 28.08 -12.07 -25.63
C GLY A 529 27.77 -12.76 -24.29
N ASP A 530 27.98 -12.08 -23.16
CA ASP A 530 27.78 -12.63 -21.83
C ASP A 530 26.31 -12.91 -21.54
N ILE A 531 26.01 -14.11 -21.04
CA ILE A 531 24.69 -14.45 -20.52
C ILE A 531 24.51 -13.82 -19.14
N VAL A 532 23.49 -12.97 -19.01
CA VAL A 532 23.16 -12.23 -17.78
C VAL A 532 21.89 -12.76 -17.10
N ILE A 533 20.97 -13.34 -17.89
CA ILE A 533 19.85 -14.15 -17.40
C ILE A 533 19.90 -15.49 -18.11
N SER A 534 19.87 -16.58 -17.33
CA SER A 534 19.93 -17.95 -17.82
C SER A 534 18.77 -18.78 -17.27
N ASN A 535 18.53 -19.92 -17.94
CA ASN A 535 17.60 -20.95 -17.48
C ASN A 535 16.20 -20.40 -17.12
N ALA A 536 15.73 -19.44 -17.92
CA ALA A 536 14.56 -18.66 -17.61
C ALA A 536 13.36 -19.07 -18.46
N TYR A 537 12.17 -18.81 -17.94
CA TYR A 537 10.93 -18.99 -18.68
C TYR A 537 9.84 -18.03 -18.20
N VAL A 538 8.86 -17.80 -19.07
CA VAL A 538 7.56 -17.22 -18.76
C VAL A 538 6.48 -18.23 -19.10
N ASP A 539 5.57 -18.50 -18.17
CA ASP A 539 4.34 -19.22 -18.46
C ASP A 539 3.26 -18.23 -18.85
N LEU A 540 2.64 -18.48 -20.00
CA LEU A 540 1.49 -17.73 -20.48
C LEU A 540 0.22 -18.55 -20.30
N VAL A 541 -0.89 -17.87 -20.00
CA VAL A 541 -2.21 -18.47 -20.08
C VAL A 541 -2.52 -18.67 -21.58
N PRO A 542 -2.91 -19.88 -22.00
CA PRO A 542 -3.39 -20.09 -23.35
C PRO A 542 -4.58 -19.17 -23.58
N THR A 543 -4.69 -18.61 -24.77
CA THR A 543 -5.98 -18.17 -25.26
C THR A 543 -6.88 -19.40 -25.23
N SER A 544 -7.72 -19.55 -24.19
CA SER A 544 -8.83 -20.49 -24.18
C SER A 544 -9.47 -20.40 -25.55
N GLY A 545 -9.67 -21.54 -26.22
CA GLY A 545 -10.16 -21.60 -27.60
C GLY A 545 -11.53 -20.95 -27.79
N VAL A 546 -11.58 -19.62 -27.74
CA VAL A 546 -12.24 -18.86 -28.77
C VAL A 546 -11.28 -19.01 -29.93
N SER A 547 -11.66 -19.87 -30.87
CA SER A 547 -11.13 -19.87 -32.22
C SER A 547 -10.65 -18.46 -32.57
N ALA A 548 -9.32 -18.27 -32.62
CA ALA A 548 -8.77 -17.25 -33.47
C ALA A 548 -9.18 -17.68 -34.88
N GLN A 549 -10.36 -17.24 -35.31
CA GLN A 549 -10.50 -16.88 -36.69
C GLN A 549 -9.46 -15.78 -36.87
N THR A 550 -8.28 -16.19 -37.36
CA THR A 550 -7.65 -15.42 -38.43
C THR A 550 -8.78 -14.85 -39.28
N PRO A 551 -8.78 -13.57 -39.67
CA PRO A 551 -9.73 -13.11 -40.67
C PRO A 551 -9.51 -13.98 -41.90
N SER A 552 -10.28 -15.05 -42.03
CA SER A 552 -10.62 -15.62 -43.31
C SER A 552 -11.22 -14.44 -44.05
N GLU A 553 -10.67 -14.15 -45.22
CA GLU A 553 -11.26 -13.30 -46.23
C GLU A 553 -12.79 -13.53 -46.25
N GLY A 554 -13.54 -12.64 -45.59
CA GLY A 554 -14.91 -12.97 -45.17
C GLY A 554 -15.54 -12.08 -44.10
N GLY A 555 -15.62 -10.77 -44.33
CA GLY A 555 -16.81 -10.00 -43.97
C GLY A 555 -17.27 -9.79 -42.51
N ALA A 556 -16.49 -10.08 -41.45
CA ALA A 556 -16.94 -9.84 -40.06
C ALA A 556 -17.18 -8.33 -39.75
N LEU A 557 -18.19 -8.04 -38.90
CA LEU A 557 -18.58 -6.69 -38.46
C LEU A 557 -17.77 -6.25 -37.23
N GLN A 558 -17.20 -5.05 -37.24
CA GLN A 558 -16.42 -4.49 -36.14
C GLN A 558 -17.28 -4.24 -34.89
N SER A 559 -18.54 -3.87 -35.08
CA SER A 559 -19.53 -3.68 -34.02
C SER A 559 -19.73 -4.92 -33.13
N ALA A 560 -19.52 -6.13 -33.66
CA ALA A 560 -19.67 -7.37 -32.88
C ALA A 560 -18.72 -7.43 -31.67
N LEU A 561 -17.50 -6.87 -31.81
CA LEU A 561 -16.52 -6.80 -30.71
C LEU A 561 -17.01 -5.87 -29.59
N VAL A 562 -17.63 -4.75 -29.97
CA VAL A 562 -18.16 -3.76 -29.02
C VAL A 562 -19.37 -4.33 -28.25
N PHE A 563 -20.29 -5.02 -28.92
CA PHE A 563 -21.40 -5.68 -28.22
C PHE A 563 -20.92 -6.77 -27.27
N GLY A 564 -19.88 -7.52 -27.63
CA GLY A 564 -19.22 -8.48 -26.75
C GLY A 564 -18.61 -7.82 -25.49
N GLU A 565 -17.98 -6.67 -25.66
CA GLU A 565 -17.43 -5.86 -24.55
C GLU A 565 -18.53 -5.37 -23.60
N ILE A 566 -19.62 -4.80 -24.14
CA ILE A 566 -20.76 -4.33 -23.34
C ILE A 566 -21.36 -5.49 -22.54
N GLY A 567 -21.56 -6.65 -23.18
CA GLY A 567 -22.08 -7.85 -22.51
C GLY A 567 -21.20 -8.34 -21.37
N ARG A 568 -19.87 -8.21 -21.48
CA ARG A 568 -18.94 -8.57 -20.40
C ARG A 568 -19.07 -7.61 -19.22
N ARG A 569 -19.07 -6.30 -19.46
CA ARG A 569 -19.17 -5.27 -18.39
C ARG A 569 -20.48 -5.35 -17.62
N LEU A 570 -21.58 -5.70 -18.28
CA LEU A 570 -22.87 -5.88 -17.60
C LEU A 570 -22.88 -7.01 -16.58
N LYS A 571 -21.93 -7.97 -16.62
CA LYS A 571 -21.80 -8.97 -15.55
C LYS A 571 -21.41 -8.34 -14.21
N ASP A 572 -20.64 -7.26 -14.24
CA ASP A 572 -20.10 -6.62 -13.04
C ASP A 572 -21.02 -5.51 -12.51
N VAL A 573 -21.54 -4.66 -13.41
CA VAL A 573 -22.32 -3.45 -13.04
C VAL A 573 -23.81 -3.51 -13.41
N GLY A 574 -24.27 -4.61 -14.02
CA GLY A 574 -25.55 -4.64 -14.71
C GLY A 574 -26.78 -4.42 -13.83
N ARG A 575 -26.76 -4.83 -12.55
CA ARG A 575 -27.88 -4.56 -11.61
C ARG A 575 -28.11 -3.06 -11.37
N GLU A 576 -27.05 -2.26 -11.33
CA GLU A 576 -27.16 -0.81 -11.16
C GLU A 576 -27.63 -0.13 -12.45
N VAL A 577 -27.10 -0.60 -13.58
CA VAL A 577 -27.45 -0.10 -14.91
C VAL A 577 -28.92 -0.37 -15.23
N VAL A 578 -29.43 -1.58 -14.94
CA VAL A 578 -30.85 -1.95 -15.15
C VAL A 578 -31.78 -1.06 -14.33
N LYS A 579 -31.48 -0.82 -13.03
CA LYS A 579 -32.27 0.09 -12.18
C LYS A 579 -32.34 1.50 -12.74
N LYS A 580 -31.22 1.98 -13.31
CA LYS A 580 -31.15 3.33 -13.88
C LYS A 580 -31.85 3.39 -15.23
N VAL A 581 -31.64 2.46 -16.15
CA VAL A 581 -32.10 2.53 -17.54
C VAL A 581 -33.55 2.04 -17.70
N ASN A 582 -33.83 0.81 -17.25
CA ASN A 582 -35.12 0.12 -17.31
C ASN A 582 -35.74 0.03 -18.72
N ALA A 583 -34.96 -0.45 -19.71
CA ALA A 583 -35.39 -0.52 -21.12
C ALA A 583 -34.65 -1.59 -21.94
N VAL A 584 -35.25 -2.04 -23.04
CA VAL A 584 -34.65 -2.96 -24.03
C VAL A 584 -34.34 -2.22 -25.33
N PHE A 585 -33.09 -2.33 -25.79
CA PHE A 585 -32.61 -1.71 -27.02
C PHE A 585 -32.25 -2.75 -28.07
N GLU A 586 -32.87 -2.67 -29.24
CA GLU A 586 -32.50 -3.49 -30.39
C GLU A 586 -31.66 -2.66 -31.37
N TRP A 587 -30.57 -3.23 -31.87
CA TRP A 587 -29.63 -2.60 -32.79
C TRP A 587 -29.62 -3.37 -34.11
N HIS A 588 -29.79 -2.67 -35.21
CA HIS A 588 -29.67 -3.19 -36.58
C HIS A 588 -28.40 -2.61 -37.18
N ILE A 589 -27.33 -3.40 -37.20
CA ILE A 589 -26.08 -3.01 -37.82
C ILE A 589 -26.17 -3.28 -39.31
N THR A 590 -25.93 -2.26 -40.13
CA THR A 590 -25.93 -2.38 -41.58
C THR A 590 -24.51 -2.41 -42.15
N LYS A 591 -24.34 -3.13 -43.26
CA LYS A 591 -23.12 -3.11 -44.08
C LYS A 591 -23.55 -3.09 -45.54
N ASN A 592 -23.01 -2.15 -46.32
CA ASN A 592 -23.44 -1.92 -47.71
C ASN A 592 -24.97 -1.72 -47.86
N GLY A 593 -25.61 -1.05 -46.89
CA GLY A 593 -27.05 -0.73 -46.93
C GLY A 593 -28.01 -1.84 -46.46
N ASN A 594 -27.51 -3.07 -46.23
CA ASN A 594 -28.33 -4.19 -45.74
C ASN A 594 -28.06 -4.45 -44.26
N VAL A 595 -29.08 -4.88 -43.49
CA VAL A 595 -28.89 -5.29 -42.09
C VAL A 595 -28.05 -6.56 -42.05
N ALA A 596 -26.81 -6.41 -41.60
CA ALA A 596 -25.82 -7.48 -41.51
C ALA A 596 -25.84 -8.19 -40.15
N ALA A 597 -26.26 -7.52 -39.08
CA ALA A 597 -26.50 -8.15 -37.79
C ALA A 597 -27.58 -7.42 -36.98
N LYS A 598 -28.24 -8.18 -36.09
CA LYS A 598 -29.08 -7.64 -35.04
C LYS A 598 -28.49 -7.96 -33.68
N TRP A 599 -28.54 -7.00 -32.77
CA TRP A 599 -28.10 -7.15 -31.39
C TRP A 599 -29.16 -6.60 -30.45
N THR A 600 -29.30 -7.19 -29.28
CA THR A 600 -30.18 -6.68 -28.24
C THR A 600 -29.40 -6.44 -26.96
N ILE A 601 -29.60 -5.25 -26.38
CA ILE A 601 -29.16 -4.89 -25.03
C ILE A 601 -30.42 -4.82 -24.17
N ASP A 602 -30.64 -5.83 -23.33
CA ASP A 602 -31.73 -5.86 -22.37
C ASP A 602 -31.23 -5.27 -21.04
N LEU A 603 -31.70 -4.06 -20.71
CA LEU A 603 -31.43 -3.38 -19.43
C LEU A 603 -32.74 -3.19 -18.65
N LYS A 604 -33.68 -4.12 -18.83
CA LYS A 604 -35.00 -4.14 -18.18
C LYS A 604 -35.15 -5.34 -17.27
N ASN A 605 -34.59 -6.48 -17.69
CA ASN A 605 -34.74 -7.76 -17.00
C ASN A 605 -33.46 -8.23 -16.30
N GLY A 606 -33.61 -8.92 -15.17
CA GLY A 606 -32.51 -9.56 -14.45
C GLY A 606 -31.40 -8.59 -14.04
N SER A 607 -30.14 -8.99 -14.29
CA SER A 607 -28.95 -8.13 -14.14
C SER A 607 -28.55 -7.45 -15.45
N GLY A 608 -29.40 -7.48 -16.48
CA GLY A 608 -29.10 -7.00 -17.81
C GLY A 608 -28.26 -7.99 -18.64
N GLU A 609 -28.51 -8.04 -19.93
CA GLU A 609 -27.84 -8.94 -20.88
C GLU A 609 -27.63 -8.30 -22.26
N VAL A 610 -26.59 -8.74 -22.98
CA VAL A 610 -26.41 -8.48 -24.41
C VAL A 610 -26.39 -9.80 -25.14
N TYR A 611 -27.14 -9.90 -26.23
CA TYR A 611 -27.15 -11.08 -27.08
C TYR A 611 -27.34 -10.70 -28.55
N GLN A 612 -26.83 -11.57 -29.43
CA GLN A 612 -27.03 -11.45 -30.87
C GLN A 612 -28.41 -11.99 -31.22
N GLY A 613 -29.17 -11.21 -32.00
CA GLY A 613 -30.56 -11.50 -32.36
C GLY A 613 -31.53 -10.37 -32.00
N PRO A 614 -32.77 -10.44 -32.53
CA PRO A 614 -33.84 -9.51 -32.17
C PRO A 614 -34.23 -9.68 -30.69
N ALA A 615 -34.88 -8.67 -30.12
CA ALA A 615 -35.31 -8.72 -28.74
C ALA A 615 -36.26 -9.90 -28.50
N LYS A 616 -36.05 -10.65 -27.40
CA LYS A 616 -36.91 -11.77 -26.99
C LYS A 616 -38.36 -11.34 -26.67
N GLY A 617 -38.62 -10.03 -26.57
CA GLY A 617 -39.93 -9.40 -26.42
C GLY A 617 -39.98 -8.09 -27.21
N SER A 618 -40.78 -7.10 -26.79
CA SER A 618 -40.81 -5.80 -27.48
C SER A 618 -39.59 -4.94 -27.10
N ALA A 619 -38.83 -4.49 -28.10
CA ALA A 619 -37.81 -3.47 -27.91
C ALA A 619 -38.46 -2.11 -27.61
N ASP A 620 -38.01 -1.43 -26.56
CA ASP A 620 -38.46 -0.08 -26.23
C ASP A 620 -37.85 0.95 -27.21
N THR A 621 -36.70 0.64 -27.81
CA THR A 621 -36.06 1.44 -28.86
C THR A 621 -35.30 0.55 -29.84
N THR A 622 -35.45 0.80 -31.14
CA THR A 622 -34.68 0.16 -32.21
C THR A 622 -33.77 1.19 -32.89
N ILE A 623 -32.48 0.91 -32.97
CA ILE A 623 -31.46 1.78 -33.58
C ILE A 623 -30.88 1.09 -34.81
N THR A 624 -30.83 1.77 -35.94
CA THR A 624 -30.23 1.29 -37.19
C THR A 624 -29.07 2.20 -37.57
N ILE A 625 -27.89 1.62 -37.79
CA ILE A 625 -26.65 2.36 -38.09
C ILE A 625 -25.69 1.45 -38.87
N SER A 626 -24.83 2.02 -39.72
CA SER A 626 -23.78 1.22 -40.38
C SER A 626 -22.73 0.76 -39.39
N ASP A 627 -22.03 -0.33 -39.70
CA ASP A 627 -20.91 -0.84 -38.91
C ASP A 627 -19.82 0.23 -38.74
N GLU A 628 -19.54 0.99 -39.79
CA GLU A 628 -18.56 2.07 -39.80
C GLU A 628 -19.00 3.25 -38.91
N ASP A 629 -20.24 3.73 -39.06
CA ASP A 629 -20.75 4.88 -38.30
C ASP A 629 -20.94 4.54 -36.82
N PHE A 630 -21.29 3.29 -36.52
CA PHE A 630 -21.34 2.78 -35.15
C PHE A 630 -19.96 2.85 -34.50
N MET A 631 -18.90 2.47 -35.21
CA MET A 631 -17.54 2.58 -34.69
C MET A 631 -17.11 4.04 -34.53
N GLU A 632 -17.47 4.95 -35.43
CA GLU A 632 -17.19 6.38 -35.25
C GLU A 632 -17.91 6.96 -34.02
N VAL A 633 -19.14 6.52 -33.74
CA VAL A 633 -19.89 6.89 -32.54
C VAL A 633 -19.22 6.38 -31.27
N VAL A 634 -18.81 5.12 -31.26
CA VAL A 634 -18.13 4.48 -30.11
C VAL A 634 -16.79 5.13 -29.84
N LEU A 635 -16.03 5.49 -30.88
CA LEU A 635 -14.74 6.17 -30.78
C LEU A 635 -14.87 7.69 -30.49
N GLY A 636 -16.09 8.21 -30.34
CA GLY A 636 -16.36 9.62 -30.09
C GLY A 636 -16.05 10.56 -31.27
N LYS A 637 -15.77 10.01 -32.45
CA LYS A 637 -15.49 10.77 -33.68
C LYS A 637 -16.77 11.28 -34.34
N LEU A 638 -17.89 10.59 -34.15
CA LEU A 638 -19.20 10.98 -34.65
C LEU A 638 -20.15 11.20 -33.47
N ASN A 639 -20.71 12.40 -33.36
CA ASN A 639 -21.74 12.67 -32.36
C ASN A 639 -23.06 11.95 -32.74
N PRO A 640 -23.66 11.14 -31.85
CA PRO A 640 -24.90 10.38 -32.15
C PRO A 640 -26.10 11.25 -32.54
N GLN A 641 -26.22 12.45 -32.00
CA GLN A 641 -27.29 13.38 -32.36
C GLN A 641 -27.10 13.89 -33.79
N ASN A 642 -25.86 14.24 -34.17
CA ASN A 642 -25.53 14.63 -35.54
C ASN A 642 -25.73 13.47 -36.53
N ALA A 643 -25.38 12.25 -36.14
CA ALA A 643 -25.64 11.05 -36.94
C ALA A 643 -27.15 10.85 -37.15
N PHE A 644 -27.97 11.11 -36.13
CA PHE A 644 -29.42 11.02 -36.24
C PHE A 644 -30.00 12.07 -37.18
N PHE A 645 -29.64 13.35 -37.02
CA PHE A 645 -30.15 14.43 -37.89
C PHE A 645 -29.66 14.34 -39.34
N SER A 646 -28.48 13.77 -39.58
CA SER A 646 -27.96 13.52 -40.93
C SER A 646 -28.52 12.25 -41.59
N GLY A 647 -29.36 11.48 -40.87
CA GLY A 647 -29.96 10.24 -41.37
C GLY A 647 -29.02 9.02 -41.38
N ARG A 648 -27.78 9.18 -40.89
CA ARG A 648 -26.75 8.14 -40.72
C ARG A 648 -27.07 7.15 -39.59
N LEU A 649 -27.77 7.62 -38.56
CA LEU A 649 -28.35 6.82 -37.48
C LEU A 649 -29.88 6.98 -37.53
N LYS A 650 -30.63 5.89 -37.54
CA LYS A 650 -32.10 5.91 -37.46
C LYS A 650 -32.53 5.30 -36.14
N ALA A 651 -33.44 5.94 -35.42
CA ALA A 651 -34.00 5.41 -34.18
C ALA A 651 -35.53 5.37 -34.28
N ARG A 652 -36.15 4.28 -33.81
CA ARG A 652 -37.60 4.08 -33.74
C ARG A 652 -37.99 3.63 -32.32
N GLY A 653 -39.20 3.95 -31.88
CA GLY A 653 -39.65 3.70 -30.50
C GLY A 653 -39.42 4.92 -29.60
N ASN A 654 -39.14 4.71 -28.32
CA ASN A 654 -38.95 5.80 -27.36
C ASN A 654 -37.51 6.37 -27.42
N ILE A 655 -37.30 7.31 -28.34
CA ILE A 655 -35.99 7.91 -28.63
C ILE A 655 -35.34 8.56 -27.39
N MET A 656 -36.12 9.03 -26.41
CA MET A 656 -35.55 9.59 -25.17
C MET A 656 -34.76 8.56 -24.35
N LEU A 657 -35.09 7.26 -24.49
CA LEU A 657 -34.35 6.18 -23.82
C LEU A 657 -32.97 5.97 -24.44
N SER A 658 -32.75 6.28 -25.72
CA SER A 658 -31.42 6.15 -26.33
C SER A 658 -30.44 7.20 -25.79
N GLN A 659 -30.92 8.39 -25.42
CA GLN A 659 -30.10 9.40 -24.74
C GLN A 659 -29.68 8.95 -23.34
N LYS A 660 -30.59 8.27 -22.62
CA LYS A 660 -30.33 7.70 -21.29
C LYS A 660 -29.31 6.56 -21.37
N LEU A 661 -29.42 5.70 -22.38
CA LEU A 661 -28.41 4.68 -22.69
C LEU A 661 -27.06 5.34 -22.99
N GLN A 662 -27.03 6.41 -23.77
CA GLN A 662 -25.79 7.12 -24.10
C GLN A 662 -25.11 7.76 -22.87
N MET A 663 -25.86 8.43 -21.99
CA MET A 663 -25.29 9.03 -20.77
C MET A 663 -24.68 7.97 -19.86
N ILE A 664 -25.38 6.85 -19.68
CA ILE A 664 -24.92 5.76 -18.82
C ILE A 664 -23.76 5.02 -19.48
N LEU A 665 -23.83 4.71 -20.77
CA LEU A 665 -22.67 4.20 -21.49
C LEU A 665 -21.52 5.20 -21.39
N LYS A 666 -21.69 6.51 -21.44
CA LYS A 666 -20.58 7.48 -21.24
C LYS A 666 -19.99 7.45 -19.81
N ASP A 667 -20.82 7.28 -18.78
CA ASP A 667 -20.39 7.17 -17.39
C ASP A 667 -19.63 5.85 -17.12
N TYR A 668 -19.96 4.78 -17.86
CA TYR A 668 -19.34 3.44 -17.73
C TYR A 668 -18.42 3.06 -18.90
N ALA A 669 -18.29 3.92 -19.91
CA ALA A 669 -17.47 3.82 -21.12
C ALA A 669 -16.62 5.09 -21.27
N LYS A 670 -15.78 5.32 -20.26
CA LYS A 670 -14.40 5.68 -20.58
C LYS A 670 -13.79 4.47 -21.31
N LEU A 671 -14.10 4.41 -22.60
CA LEU A 671 -13.50 3.58 -23.62
C LEU A 671 -12.20 4.19 -24.11
#